data_AF-A0A8T4NKJ3-F1
#
_entry.id   AF-A0A8T4NKJ3-F1
#
_cell.length_a   1.000
_cell.length_b   1.000
_cell.length_c   1.000
_cell.angle_alpha   90.00
_cell.angle_beta   90.00
_cell.angle_gamma   90.00
#
_symmetry.space_group_name_H-M   'P 1'
#
loop_
_entity.id
_entity.type
_entity.pdbx_description
1 polymer ?
#
loop_
_entity_poly.entity_id
_entity_poly.type
_entity_poly.pdbx_seq_one_letter_code
_entity_poly.pdbx_strand_id
1 'polypeptide(L)'
;MINYKKIAAVLAGVTMLGSTVALAAAANYPAPFVSGGSADVAIVYGSTAANTDLVAVADINAQLQQKLAEQTATTSSSTSVSITGEAAPLFTSSTKIYVNDTLNQVKSALTKTELPTVLKDGSFSGNVDASYTQTITLGANPQVTYAKQPTSSNDPVFGLTLSTSTNTYIYNASVTFNKAVNLTHADSKGQDLTLFGQKYTIASSTSVTDLVLLKQAQKVDLSSDSPSTKVTIGGKEYTVELVSASDTAATIKVTDSTGSSDSKEVSENASKKVQGLTVAILTADETNLKLSATILAGAEKVTLVSGSSVTTGDDATTVDGTKAYFTKTTDLGDLTKITVSVAAPNSDSDAILEGGARVDPVFGTFKIDFSALTVPSNSTARENIAIKNDADDKLTVTLTNNRGQAKTVQWAKNYTGTDFPQLMVDNDGRNLSVREMERVHPNDYAVLGNEADGYLMKVYEVKNASSGYSSDKVRLQDVFSGDIYEATLTGEGAGTVTVGGKVFTIAYWGASDSASDAMNLTINYPDSASSTAAMVLYPTIQTSKGAKVAFYEPLNISLSSWDNSSNNGDVFSGTQGNDVTTIRLPDGDGYTDVAVLLSSDTAAANGAGNFSIGGTNVSADPESLAKSVTVGRLTYNFTWGGENLTSLYLVSPDGGNIAGPALIVFEEKDDNTNYEAVITTVEAGGNSDDGIGVNDVVRTWGGDAVWDRISLASNSKLTKEADLWGSIVTEDSTDSDQKQATISYPDEQVAALIYAAANAAEIEAATSGGSTGVKALGSVAVADSEVSAVSAKNLIVVGGNCVNSVAAALLGTSSTSCGADFETKTGVTGGSFLIQSFTSPYASTKIATLVAGRYAADTTKAAKYLTTQAVDTTAGKKYKGTSETVATVETVTA
;
A
#
# COMPACT_ATOMS: atom_id res chain seq x y z
N MET A 1 -39.14 -31.54 -1.70
CA MET A 1 -39.29 -30.25 -0.99
C MET A 1 -37.99 -29.96 -0.26
N ILE A 2 -37.06 -29.31 -0.94
CA ILE A 2 -35.86 -28.64 -0.41
C ILE A 2 -35.62 -27.48 -1.38
N ASN A 3 -35.66 -26.24 -0.88
CA ASN A 3 -35.58 -25.02 -1.68
C ASN A 3 -34.12 -24.58 -1.85
N TYR A 4 -33.63 -24.58 -3.09
CA TYR A 4 -32.40 -23.91 -3.49
C TYR A 4 -32.66 -22.40 -3.64
N LYS A 5 -32.02 -21.58 -2.81
CA LYS A 5 -31.92 -20.12 -3.07
C LYS A 5 -30.75 -19.88 -4.01
N LYS A 6 -31.08 -19.40 -5.21
CA LYS A 6 -30.13 -18.89 -6.22
C LYS A 6 -29.58 -17.55 -5.76
N ILE A 7 -28.26 -17.43 -5.66
CA ILE A 7 -27.56 -16.14 -5.54
C ILE A 7 -27.40 -15.60 -6.96
N ALA A 8 -28.11 -14.52 -7.28
CA ALA A 8 -27.94 -13.77 -8.50
C ALA A 8 -27.07 -12.53 -8.19
N ALA A 9 -25.91 -12.46 -8.84
CA ALA A 9 -25.08 -11.27 -8.91
C ALA A 9 -25.81 -10.17 -9.68
N VAL A 10 -25.71 -8.92 -9.21
CA VAL A 10 -26.10 -7.74 -9.98
C VAL A 10 -24.94 -6.76 -9.96
N LEU A 11 -24.33 -6.62 -11.15
CA LEU A 11 -23.48 -5.50 -11.54
C LEU A 11 -24.22 -4.17 -11.34
N ALA A 12 -23.59 -3.19 -10.71
CA ALA A 12 -24.06 -1.80 -10.70
C ALA A 12 -23.11 -0.94 -11.54
N GLY A 13 -23.42 -0.83 -12.84
CA GLY A 13 -22.86 0.16 -13.75
C GLY A 13 -23.98 1.03 -14.33
N VAL A 14 -24.01 2.30 -13.91
CA VAL A 14 -24.44 3.52 -14.61
C VAL A 14 -25.88 3.65 -15.18
N THR A 15 -26.46 4.83 -14.88
CA THR A 15 -27.59 5.56 -15.51
C THR A 15 -29.05 5.27 -15.09
N MET A 16 -29.69 6.25 -14.44
CA MET A 16 -30.79 7.07 -15.01
C MET A 16 -31.37 8.05 -13.97
N LEU A 17 -31.31 9.34 -14.27
CA LEU A 17 -32.08 10.40 -13.60
C LEU A 17 -33.59 10.19 -13.83
N GLY A 18 -34.39 10.32 -12.75
CA GLY A 18 -35.78 10.78 -12.82
C GLY A 18 -36.88 9.75 -12.48
N SER A 19 -37.37 9.78 -11.24
CA SER A 19 -38.77 10.14 -10.90
C SER A 19 -39.05 9.96 -9.40
N THR A 20 -39.74 10.94 -8.85
CA THR A 20 -40.03 11.17 -7.43
C THR A 20 -41.10 10.25 -6.87
N VAL A 21 -40.78 9.52 -5.80
CA VAL A 21 -41.67 9.31 -4.64
C VAL A 21 -40.80 9.38 -3.38
N ALA A 22 -41.02 10.41 -2.57
CA ALA A 22 -40.29 10.67 -1.34
C ALA A 22 -40.66 9.63 -0.26
N LEU A 23 -39.83 8.60 -0.10
CA LEU A 23 -39.60 8.00 1.21
C LEU A 23 -38.42 8.76 1.83
N ALA A 24 -38.70 9.64 2.79
CA ALA A 24 -37.65 10.19 3.64
C ALA A 24 -37.04 9.03 4.43
N ALA A 25 -35.84 8.61 4.06
CA ALA A 25 -35.04 7.74 4.93
C ALA A 25 -34.80 8.48 6.25
N ALA A 26 -34.95 7.79 7.39
CA ALA A 26 -34.68 8.38 8.70
C ALA A 26 -33.22 8.88 8.75
N ALA A 27 -33.03 10.17 9.05
CA ALA A 27 -31.69 10.74 9.22
C ALA A 27 -31.28 10.56 10.68
N ASN A 28 -30.22 9.80 10.96
CA ASN A 28 -29.63 9.74 12.29
C ASN A 28 -28.47 10.73 12.40
N TYR A 29 -28.28 11.33 13.57
CA TYR A 29 -27.11 12.16 13.87
C TYR A 29 -25.82 11.37 13.52
N PRO A 30 -24.88 11.93 12.73
CA PRO A 30 -24.69 13.36 12.43
C PRO A 30 -25.45 13.90 11.21
N ALA A 31 -26.22 13.10 10.45
CA ALA A 31 -27.05 13.62 9.37
C ALA A 31 -28.28 14.36 9.95
N PRO A 32 -28.79 15.43 9.30
CA PRO A 32 -28.33 16.05 8.04
C PRO A 32 -27.19 17.08 8.21
N PHE A 33 -26.64 17.25 9.41
CA PHE A 33 -25.65 18.28 9.74
C PHE A 33 -24.29 18.04 9.07
N VAL A 34 -23.83 16.79 9.07
CA VAL A 34 -22.67 16.32 8.32
C VAL A 34 -23.05 15.04 7.60
N SER A 35 -23.04 15.08 6.27
CA SER A 35 -23.44 13.97 5.41
C SER A 35 -22.74 14.03 4.07
N GLY A 36 -22.31 12.87 3.55
CA GLY A 36 -21.66 12.77 2.24
C GLY A 36 -20.36 13.58 2.13
N GLY A 37 -19.57 13.68 3.20
CA GLY A 37 -18.30 14.42 3.21
C GLY A 37 -18.45 15.94 3.10
N SER A 38 -19.64 16.47 3.42
CA SER A 38 -19.94 17.89 3.45
C SER A 38 -20.63 18.26 4.77
N ALA A 39 -20.34 19.45 5.28
CA ALA A 39 -20.98 20.01 6.46
C ALA A 39 -21.98 21.10 6.06
N ASP A 40 -23.22 20.95 6.50
CA ASP A 40 -24.30 21.92 6.32
C ASP A 40 -24.97 22.18 7.68
N VAL A 41 -24.19 22.78 8.58
CA VAL A 41 -24.57 22.97 9.99
C VAL A 41 -24.14 24.33 10.51
N ALA A 42 -24.94 24.87 11.43
CA ALA A 42 -24.56 25.89 12.39
C ALA A 42 -25.03 25.50 13.79
N ILE A 43 -24.18 25.71 14.80
CA ILE A 43 -24.51 25.51 16.20
C ILE A 43 -24.89 26.87 16.78
N VAL A 44 -26.15 27.04 17.18
CA VAL A 44 -26.67 28.30 17.70
C VAL A 44 -26.77 28.22 19.22
N TYR A 45 -26.05 29.08 19.91
CA TYR A 45 -26.07 29.17 21.37
C TYR A 45 -26.63 30.52 21.84
N GLY A 46 -27.19 30.56 23.04
CA GLY A 46 -27.72 31.79 23.61
C GLY A 46 -26.63 32.83 23.88
N SER A 47 -26.82 34.08 23.49
CA SER A 47 -25.92 35.21 23.81
C SER A 47 -25.71 35.44 25.32
N THR A 48 -26.59 34.88 26.17
CA THR A 48 -26.49 34.88 27.65
C THR A 48 -26.27 33.47 28.25
N ALA A 49 -25.82 32.51 27.43
CA ALA A 49 -25.66 31.12 27.84
C ALA A 49 -24.62 30.95 28.96
N ALA A 50 -24.84 29.93 29.80
CA ALA A 50 -23.89 29.60 30.86
C ALA A 50 -22.60 28.97 30.26
N ASN A 51 -21.48 29.09 30.97
CA ASN A 51 -20.20 28.49 30.53
C ASN A 51 -20.31 26.98 30.22
N THR A 52 -21.19 26.27 30.92
CA THR A 52 -21.49 24.85 30.70
C THR A 52 -22.26 24.57 29.41
N ASP A 53 -23.08 25.50 28.93
CA ASP A 53 -23.72 25.38 27.61
C ASP A 53 -22.69 25.60 26.49
N LEU A 54 -21.69 26.47 26.69
CA LEU A 54 -20.58 26.64 25.76
C LEU A 54 -19.68 25.38 25.70
N VAL A 55 -19.54 24.64 26.80
CA VAL A 55 -18.89 23.32 26.79
C VAL A 55 -19.70 22.32 25.96
N ALA A 56 -21.02 22.30 26.11
CA ALA A 56 -21.89 21.45 25.28
C ALA A 56 -21.79 21.80 23.77
N VAL A 57 -21.67 23.09 23.44
CA VAL A 57 -21.39 23.56 22.07
C VAL A 57 -20.03 23.06 21.57
N ALA A 58 -18.99 23.15 22.41
CA ALA A 58 -17.64 22.69 22.07
C ALA A 58 -17.61 21.16 21.81
N ASP A 59 -18.29 20.37 22.65
CA ASP A 59 -18.37 18.91 22.49
C ASP A 59 -19.09 18.52 21.19
N ILE A 60 -20.24 19.16 20.89
CA ILE A 60 -20.97 18.91 19.63
C ILE A 60 -20.12 19.33 18.43
N ASN A 61 -19.40 20.46 18.53
CA ASN A 61 -18.52 20.93 17.47
C ASN A 61 -17.35 19.96 17.21
N ALA A 62 -16.70 19.49 18.28
CA ALA A 62 -15.62 18.50 18.21
C ALA A 62 -16.12 17.19 17.60
N GLN A 63 -17.31 16.73 17.98
CA GLN A 63 -17.89 15.50 17.43
C GLN A 63 -18.25 15.65 15.95
N LEU A 64 -18.83 16.77 15.53
CA LEU A 64 -19.12 17.03 14.11
C LEU A 64 -17.83 17.14 13.29
N GLN A 65 -16.77 17.73 13.86
CA GLN A 65 -15.45 17.77 13.25
C GLN A 65 -14.87 16.35 13.10
N GLN A 66 -15.02 15.49 14.11
CA GLN A 66 -14.63 14.09 14.05
C GLN A 66 -15.44 13.34 12.99
N LYS A 67 -16.76 13.52 12.92
CA LYS A 67 -17.62 12.85 11.92
C LYS A 67 -17.39 13.34 10.50
N LEU A 68 -17.08 14.62 10.31
CA LEU A 68 -16.65 15.15 9.01
C LEU A 68 -15.29 14.57 8.64
N ALA A 69 -14.37 14.49 9.60
CA ALA A 69 -13.07 13.85 9.41
C ALA A 69 -13.23 12.37 9.06
N GLU A 70 -14.07 11.58 9.75
CA GLU A 70 -14.36 10.18 9.41
C GLU A 70 -14.94 10.03 7.99
N GLN A 71 -15.83 10.94 7.57
CA GLN A 71 -16.45 10.90 6.23
C GLN A 71 -15.54 11.45 5.11
N THR A 72 -14.48 12.17 5.45
CA THR A 72 -13.51 12.74 4.48
C THR A 72 -12.13 12.11 4.58
N ALA A 73 -11.90 11.30 5.62
CA ALA A 73 -10.78 10.41 5.76
C ALA A 73 -10.88 9.37 4.64
N THR A 74 -10.02 9.53 3.65
CA THR A 74 -9.76 8.52 2.65
C THR A 74 -9.13 7.32 3.34
N THR A 75 -9.96 6.41 3.83
CA THR A 75 -9.58 5.05 4.21
C THR A 75 -9.39 4.24 2.93
N SER A 76 -8.35 4.58 2.19
CA SER A 76 -7.79 3.85 1.05
C SER A 76 -6.64 4.72 0.54
N SER A 77 -5.41 4.21 0.66
CA SER A 77 -4.28 4.64 -0.16
C SER A 77 -4.53 4.22 -1.63
N SER A 78 -5.62 4.72 -2.23
CA SER A 78 -5.71 4.79 -3.67
C SER A 78 -5.17 6.16 -4.04
N THR A 79 -3.91 6.21 -4.47
CA THR A 79 -3.40 7.30 -5.30
C THR A 79 -4.42 7.51 -6.42
N SER A 80 -5.31 8.50 -6.26
CA SER A 80 -6.31 8.82 -7.28
C SER A 80 -5.55 9.49 -8.42
N VAL A 81 -5.19 8.72 -9.44
CA VAL A 81 -4.48 9.23 -10.60
C VAL A 81 -5.49 9.98 -11.47
N SER A 82 -5.25 11.28 -11.71
CA SER A 82 -6.02 12.01 -12.71
C SER A 82 -5.44 11.73 -14.07
N ILE A 83 -6.29 11.22 -14.97
CA ILE A 83 -5.92 10.90 -16.35
C ILE A 83 -6.66 11.86 -17.26
N THR A 84 -5.90 12.60 -18.06
CA THR A 84 -6.43 13.39 -19.17
C THR A 84 -5.95 12.78 -20.49
N GLY A 85 -6.88 12.50 -21.39
CA GLY A 85 -6.58 11.85 -22.67
C GLY A 85 -6.73 10.33 -22.62
N GLU A 86 -6.10 9.66 -23.58
CA GLU A 86 -6.24 8.22 -23.80
C GLU A 86 -5.13 7.46 -23.07
N ALA A 87 -5.50 6.75 -22.00
CA ALA A 87 -4.60 5.90 -21.23
C ALA A 87 -5.31 4.65 -20.72
N ALA A 88 -4.56 3.56 -20.61
CA ALA A 88 -5.02 2.28 -20.13
C ALA A 88 -4.13 1.81 -18.97
N PRO A 89 -4.68 1.58 -17.77
CA PRO A 89 -3.92 0.98 -16.68
C PRO A 89 -3.50 -0.44 -17.06
N LEU A 90 -2.28 -0.81 -16.72
CA LEU A 90 -1.77 -2.18 -16.89
C LEU A 90 -2.09 -3.09 -15.70
N PHE A 91 -2.75 -2.54 -14.70
CA PHE A 91 -3.28 -3.23 -13.52
C PHE A 91 -4.81 -3.16 -13.48
N THR A 92 -5.41 -3.79 -12.47
CA THR A 92 -6.85 -3.72 -12.16
C THR A 92 -7.06 -3.41 -10.67
N SER A 93 -8.31 -3.17 -10.26
CA SER A 93 -8.62 -2.96 -8.82
C SER A 93 -8.40 -4.22 -7.96
N SER A 94 -8.46 -5.42 -8.56
CA SER A 94 -8.31 -6.70 -7.85
C SER A 94 -6.91 -7.29 -7.97
N THR A 95 -6.16 -6.91 -9.00
CA THR A 95 -4.83 -7.44 -9.29
C THR A 95 -3.93 -6.27 -9.69
N LYS A 96 -3.01 -5.93 -8.80
CA LYS A 96 -2.01 -4.88 -8.98
C LYS A 96 -0.73 -5.47 -9.63
N ILE A 97 0.26 -4.62 -9.88
CA ILE A 97 1.61 -5.03 -10.27
C ILE A 97 2.51 -4.72 -9.08
N TYR A 98 2.98 -5.74 -8.37
CA TYR A 98 3.78 -5.61 -7.15
C TYR A 98 5.28 -5.56 -7.44
N VAL A 99 6.10 -5.42 -6.40
CA VAL A 99 7.55 -5.60 -6.50
C VAL A 99 7.83 -7.01 -7.05
N ASN A 100 8.84 -7.15 -7.92
CA ASN A 100 9.21 -8.38 -8.63
C ASN A 100 8.16 -8.88 -9.66
N ASP A 101 7.03 -8.21 -9.85
CA ASP A 101 6.10 -8.56 -10.91
C ASP A 101 6.61 -8.11 -12.28
N THR A 102 6.24 -8.90 -13.30
CA THR A 102 6.51 -8.57 -14.70
C THR A 102 5.37 -7.75 -15.29
N LEU A 103 5.67 -6.85 -16.22
CA LEU A 103 4.68 -5.93 -16.79
C LEU A 103 3.50 -6.65 -17.48
N ASN A 104 3.73 -7.87 -17.99
CA ASN A 104 2.72 -8.63 -18.71
C ASN A 104 1.87 -9.56 -17.83
N GLN A 105 2.08 -9.55 -16.51
CA GLN A 105 1.41 -10.43 -15.55
C GLN A 105 -0.10 -10.21 -15.47
N VAL A 106 -0.54 -8.96 -15.40
CA VAL A 106 -1.96 -8.61 -15.33
C VAL A 106 -2.57 -8.42 -16.71
N LYS A 107 -1.84 -7.75 -17.61
CA LYS A 107 -2.24 -7.57 -19.01
C LYS A 107 -1.10 -7.91 -19.94
N SER A 108 -1.32 -8.84 -20.86
CA SER A 108 -0.29 -9.25 -21.83
C SER A 108 -0.40 -8.56 -23.18
N ALA A 109 -1.56 -7.96 -23.50
CA ALA A 109 -1.76 -7.22 -24.74
C ALA A 109 -2.77 -6.07 -24.59
N LEU A 110 -2.62 -5.07 -25.45
CA LEU A 110 -3.49 -3.92 -25.60
C LEU A 110 -4.04 -3.88 -27.01
N THR A 111 -5.31 -3.50 -27.12
CA THR A 111 -6.06 -3.39 -28.37
C THR A 111 -6.77 -2.04 -28.44
N LYS A 112 -7.56 -1.82 -29.51
CA LYS A 112 -8.45 -0.65 -29.62
C LYS A 112 -9.46 -0.51 -28.47
N THR A 113 -9.71 -1.57 -27.69
CA THR A 113 -10.57 -1.50 -26.50
C THR A 113 -9.94 -0.62 -25.42
N GLU A 114 -8.62 -0.75 -25.25
CA GLU A 114 -7.84 0.00 -24.27
C GLU A 114 -7.36 1.34 -24.83
N LEU A 115 -6.92 1.35 -26.09
CA LEU A 115 -6.38 2.53 -26.77
C LEU A 115 -7.13 2.75 -28.12
N PRO A 116 -8.34 3.33 -28.11
CA PRO A 116 -9.21 3.45 -29.28
C PRO A 116 -8.70 4.36 -30.40
N THR A 117 -7.83 5.33 -30.13
CA THR A 117 -7.26 6.21 -31.17
C THR A 117 -5.92 5.68 -31.64
N VAL A 118 -5.04 5.31 -30.71
CA VAL A 118 -3.70 4.81 -31.04
C VAL A 118 -3.80 3.47 -31.78
N LEU A 119 -4.61 2.53 -31.27
CA LEU A 119 -4.72 1.17 -31.81
C LEU A 119 -5.95 0.97 -32.71
N LYS A 120 -6.47 2.06 -33.27
CA LYS A 120 -7.62 2.01 -34.17
C LYS A 120 -7.36 1.07 -35.36
N ASP A 121 -8.34 0.23 -35.68
CA ASP A 121 -8.31 -0.58 -36.90
C ASP A 121 -8.30 0.33 -38.14
N GLY A 122 -7.64 -0.12 -39.20
CA GLY A 122 -7.55 0.62 -40.45
C GLY A 122 -7.84 -0.23 -41.67
N SER A 123 -7.81 0.43 -42.83
CA SER A 123 -7.95 -0.19 -44.14
C SER A 123 -6.82 0.26 -45.03
N PHE A 124 -6.34 -0.65 -45.88
CA PHE A 124 -5.33 -0.40 -46.89
C PHE A 124 -5.93 -0.75 -48.26
N SER A 125 -5.82 0.17 -49.21
CA SER A 125 -6.27 0.01 -50.59
C SER A 125 -5.09 0.28 -51.51
N GLY A 126 -4.41 -0.80 -51.91
CA GLY A 126 -3.25 -0.77 -52.80
C GLY A 126 -3.40 -1.84 -53.86
N ASN A 127 -2.48 -2.82 -53.90
CA ASN A 127 -2.65 -4.00 -54.76
C ASN A 127 -3.92 -4.80 -54.46
N VAL A 128 -4.41 -4.75 -53.22
CA VAL A 128 -5.67 -5.34 -52.75
C VAL A 128 -6.31 -4.44 -51.71
N ASP A 129 -7.63 -4.57 -51.56
CA ASP A 129 -8.36 -4.02 -50.43
C ASP A 129 -8.30 -4.97 -49.22
N ALA A 130 -7.58 -4.52 -48.19
CA ALA A 130 -7.38 -5.23 -46.92
C ALA A 130 -7.76 -4.36 -45.73
N SER A 131 -8.27 -4.97 -44.67
CA SER A 131 -8.40 -4.33 -43.35
C SER A 131 -7.28 -4.83 -42.44
N TYR A 132 -6.87 -4.01 -41.48
CA TYR A 132 -5.83 -4.40 -40.53
C TYR A 132 -6.18 -3.99 -39.09
N THR A 133 -5.70 -4.80 -38.16
CA THR A 133 -5.84 -4.61 -36.72
C THR A 133 -4.49 -4.31 -36.09
N GLN A 134 -4.47 -3.47 -35.06
CA GLN A 134 -3.25 -3.05 -34.38
C GLN A 134 -3.28 -3.47 -32.91
N THR A 135 -2.16 -4.00 -32.43
CA THR A 135 -2.04 -4.52 -31.07
C THR A 135 -0.67 -4.24 -30.50
N ILE A 136 -0.59 -3.91 -29.21
CA ILE A 136 0.67 -3.86 -28.47
C ILE A 136 0.72 -5.08 -27.57
N THR A 137 1.69 -5.98 -27.74
CA THR A 137 1.91 -7.12 -26.85
C THR A 137 3.02 -6.78 -25.88
N LEU A 138 2.75 -6.84 -24.58
CA LEU A 138 3.71 -6.53 -23.52
C LEU A 138 4.67 -7.70 -23.33
N GLY A 139 5.96 -7.41 -23.15
CA GLY A 139 6.98 -8.40 -22.89
C GLY A 139 7.04 -8.82 -21.42
N ALA A 140 7.67 -9.96 -21.16
CA ALA A 140 7.89 -10.47 -19.79
C ALA A 140 9.10 -9.83 -19.09
N ASN A 141 9.85 -8.96 -19.77
CA ASN A 141 11.05 -8.29 -19.27
C ASN A 141 10.94 -6.79 -19.55
N PRO A 142 9.83 -6.22 -19.09
CA PRO A 142 10.00 -5.27 -17.99
C PRO A 142 9.53 -5.84 -16.65
N GLN A 143 10.29 -5.58 -15.59
CA GLN A 143 9.98 -6.06 -14.23
C GLN A 143 10.13 -4.92 -13.22
N VAL A 144 9.25 -4.85 -12.23
CA VAL A 144 9.38 -3.89 -11.13
C VAL A 144 10.47 -4.39 -10.19
N THR A 145 11.58 -3.68 -10.08
CA THR A 145 12.69 -4.07 -9.20
C THR A 145 13.14 -2.90 -8.33
N TYR A 146 13.82 -3.22 -7.23
CA TYR A 146 14.59 -2.27 -6.43
C TYR A 146 16.08 -2.48 -6.72
N ALA A 147 16.68 -1.57 -7.49
CA ALA A 147 18.04 -1.74 -8.02
C ALA A 147 18.73 -0.39 -8.19
N LYS A 148 20.06 -0.41 -8.37
CA LYS A 148 20.78 0.78 -8.88
C LYS A 148 20.39 1.01 -10.33
N GLN A 149 19.48 1.95 -10.54
CA GLN A 149 18.94 2.26 -11.86
C GLN A 149 18.67 3.76 -12.01
N PRO A 150 18.80 4.33 -13.22
CA PRO A 150 19.14 3.65 -14.48
C PRO A 150 20.62 3.25 -14.60
N THR A 151 21.52 3.75 -13.75
CA THR A 151 22.93 3.37 -13.80
C THR A 151 23.44 2.88 -12.44
N SER A 152 24.58 2.18 -12.45
CA SER A 152 25.27 1.76 -11.22
C SER A 152 25.82 2.92 -10.37
N SER A 153 25.80 4.14 -10.91
CA SER A 153 26.18 5.36 -10.20
C SER A 153 25.03 6.02 -9.43
N ASN A 154 23.81 5.49 -9.58
CA ASN A 154 22.64 5.92 -8.84
C ASN A 154 22.47 5.10 -7.55
N ASP A 155 21.85 5.71 -6.55
CA ASP A 155 21.36 4.98 -5.38
C ASP A 155 20.20 4.06 -5.77
N PRO A 156 19.98 2.96 -5.04
CA PRO A 156 18.91 2.03 -5.36
C PRO A 156 17.52 2.66 -5.20
N VAL A 157 16.68 2.46 -6.20
CA VAL A 157 15.30 2.96 -6.26
C VAL A 157 14.39 1.91 -6.90
N PHE A 158 13.09 1.99 -6.61
CA PHE A 158 12.10 1.24 -7.37
C PHE A 158 12.01 1.78 -8.80
N GLY A 159 11.94 0.87 -9.76
CA GLY A 159 11.89 1.19 -11.17
C GLY A 159 11.37 0.00 -11.97
N LEU A 160 10.84 0.28 -13.15
CA LEU A 160 10.54 -0.73 -14.14
C LEU A 160 11.81 -1.00 -14.94
N THR A 161 12.57 -2.02 -14.54
CA THR A 161 13.79 -2.44 -15.22
C THR A 161 13.46 -3.04 -16.58
N LEU A 162 14.22 -2.65 -17.60
CA LEU A 162 14.01 -2.97 -19.01
C LEU A 162 15.20 -3.79 -19.51
N SER A 163 14.98 -4.64 -20.50
CA SER A 163 16.09 -5.25 -21.23
C SER A 163 16.62 -4.34 -22.34
N THR A 164 17.92 -4.40 -22.60
CA THR A 164 18.56 -3.82 -23.80
C THR A 164 18.49 -4.75 -25.02
N SER A 165 18.00 -5.98 -24.86
CA SER A 165 17.88 -6.97 -25.94
C SER A 165 16.45 -7.00 -26.51
N THR A 166 16.35 -6.96 -27.83
CA THR A 166 15.06 -7.05 -28.54
C THR A 166 14.44 -8.46 -28.53
N ASN A 167 15.18 -9.49 -28.09
CA ASN A 167 14.61 -10.81 -27.81
C ASN A 167 13.80 -10.83 -26.49
N THR A 168 14.08 -9.89 -25.60
CA THR A 168 13.44 -9.68 -24.29
C THR A 168 12.83 -8.27 -24.28
N TYR A 169 12.04 -7.97 -25.30
CA TYR A 169 11.44 -6.66 -25.55
C TYR A 169 10.58 -6.15 -24.39
N ILE A 170 10.43 -4.83 -24.31
CA ILE A 170 9.44 -4.13 -23.48
C ILE A 170 8.04 -4.41 -24.03
N TYR A 171 7.87 -4.23 -25.34
CA TYR A 171 6.65 -4.58 -26.07
C TYR A 171 6.92 -4.86 -27.56
N ASN A 172 5.95 -5.52 -28.19
CA ASN A 172 5.84 -5.69 -29.63
C ASN A 172 4.64 -4.91 -30.14
N ALA A 173 4.89 -3.89 -30.96
CA ALA A 173 3.86 -3.17 -31.71
C ALA A 173 3.58 -3.94 -33.01
N SER A 174 2.40 -4.55 -33.14
CA SER A 174 2.03 -5.39 -34.28
C SER A 174 0.85 -4.83 -35.08
N VAL A 175 0.95 -4.93 -36.41
CA VAL A 175 -0.16 -4.71 -37.35
C VAL A 175 -0.41 -5.98 -38.13
N THR A 176 -1.65 -6.47 -38.13
CA THR A 176 -2.05 -7.71 -38.81
C THR A 176 -3.12 -7.41 -39.85
N PHE A 177 -2.85 -7.77 -41.10
CA PHE A 177 -3.78 -7.63 -42.22
C PHE A 177 -4.68 -8.87 -42.34
N ASN A 178 -5.94 -8.66 -42.69
CA ASN A 178 -6.90 -9.75 -42.90
C ASN A 178 -6.67 -10.53 -44.21
N LYS A 179 -5.86 -9.98 -45.11
CA LYS A 179 -5.44 -10.56 -46.39
C LYS A 179 -3.97 -10.21 -46.61
N ALA A 180 -3.27 -11.02 -47.36
CA ALA A 180 -1.89 -10.69 -47.73
C ALA A 180 -1.84 -9.50 -48.68
N VAL A 181 -0.92 -8.58 -48.40
CA VAL A 181 -0.75 -7.32 -49.12
C VAL A 181 0.63 -7.29 -49.75
N ASN A 182 0.71 -6.84 -51.00
CA ASN A 182 1.97 -6.62 -51.69
C ASN A 182 2.32 -5.12 -51.60
N LEU A 183 3.20 -4.75 -50.66
CA LEU A 183 3.60 -3.35 -50.48
C LEU A 183 4.60 -2.86 -51.52
N THR A 184 5.15 -3.76 -52.34
CA THR A 184 6.06 -3.43 -53.45
C THR A 184 5.34 -3.12 -54.76
N HIS A 185 4.05 -3.45 -54.85
CA HIS A 185 3.23 -3.24 -56.05
C HIS A 185 3.08 -1.75 -56.37
N ALA A 186 2.99 -1.41 -57.66
CA ALA A 186 2.82 -0.03 -58.11
C ALA A 186 1.60 0.65 -57.48
N ASP A 187 0.48 -0.06 -57.38
CA ASP A 187 -0.76 0.45 -56.75
C ASP A 187 -0.64 0.68 -55.24
N SER A 188 0.33 0.04 -54.58
CA SER A 188 0.59 0.21 -53.14
C SER A 188 1.52 1.40 -52.86
N LYS A 189 2.44 1.72 -53.78
CA LYS A 189 3.37 2.85 -53.64
C LYS A 189 2.61 4.18 -53.75
N GLY A 190 2.85 5.08 -52.81
CA GLY A 190 2.13 6.36 -52.69
C GLY A 190 0.79 6.27 -51.98
N GLN A 191 0.36 5.08 -51.51
CA GLN A 191 -0.83 4.93 -50.69
C GLN A 191 -0.54 5.18 -49.21
N ASP A 192 -1.57 5.62 -48.51
CA ASP A 192 -1.51 5.91 -47.08
C ASP A 192 -1.75 4.66 -46.23
N LEU A 193 -1.05 4.59 -45.11
CA LEU A 193 -1.16 3.56 -44.07
C LEU A 193 -1.03 4.23 -42.70
N THR A 194 -2.04 4.06 -41.84
CA THR A 194 -1.99 4.62 -40.47
C THR A 194 -1.55 3.56 -39.49
N LEU A 195 -0.39 3.76 -38.87
CA LEU A 195 0.22 2.84 -37.91
C LEU A 195 0.30 3.53 -36.54
N PHE A 196 -0.31 2.91 -35.52
CA PHE A 196 -0.31 3.36 -34.12
C PHE A 196 -0.73 4.83 -33.96
N GLY A 197 -1.75 5.29 -34.69
CA GLY A 197 -2.20 6.69 -34.67
C GLY A 197 -1.37 7.65 -35.53
N GLN A 198 -0.27 7.20 -36.13
CA GLN A 198 0.57 7.99 -37.04
C GLN A 198 0.27 7.65 -38.50
N LYS A 199 0.01 8.67 -39.31
CA LYS A 199 -0.19 8.50 -40.77
C LYS A 199 1.15 8.45 -41.49
N TYR A 200 1.33 7.40 -42.30
CA TYR A 200 2.44 7.20 -43.21
C TYR A 200 1.96 7.07 -44.64
N THR A 201 2.84 7.36 -45.60
CA THR A 201 2.65 7.05 -47.01
C THR A 201 3.77 6.11 -47.46
N ILE A 202 3.43 5.05 -48.19
CA ILE A 202 4.42 4.08 -48.70
C ILE A 202 5.27 4.76 -49.77
N ALA A 203 6.58 4.82 -49.55
CA ALA A 203 7.49 5.50 -50.48
C ALA A 203 7.71 4.66 -51.74
N SER A 204 8.02 5.33 -52.85
CA SER A 204 8.38 4.67 -54.11
C SER A 204 9.63 3.81 -54.01
N SER A 205 10.53 4.13 -53.08
CA SER A 205 11.75 3.38 -52.76
C SER A 205 11.53 2.08 -51.98
N THR A 206 10.28 1.73 -51.65
CA THR A 206 9.94 0.43 -51.07
C THR A 206 10.37 -0.70 -52.01
N SER A 207 11.15 -1.64 -51.49
CA SER A 207 11.71 -2.79 -52.18
C SER A 207 11.14 -4.10 -51.61
N VAL A 208 11.60 -5.25 -52.09
CA VAL A 208 11.18 -6.57 -51.55
C VAL A 208 11.63 -6.80 -50.10
N THR A 209 12.70 -6.14 -49.66
CA THR A 209 13.25 -6.25 -48.29
C THR A 209 13.00 -5.02 -47.43
N ASP A 210 12.86 -3.85 -48.05
CA ASP A 210 12.85 -2.57 -47.34
C ASP A 210 11.49 -1.90 -47.49
N LEU A 211 10.74 -1.83 -46.38
CA LEU A 211 9.52 -1.05 -46.32
C LEU A 211 9.88 0.39 -45.93
N VAL A 212 9.74 1.32 -46.88
CA VAL A 212 10.05 2.73 -46.68
C VAL A 212 8.76 3.51 -46.51
N LEU A 213 8.62 4.20 -45.39
CA LEU A 213 7.45 4.97 -45.00
C LEU A 213 7.81 6.44 -44.84
N LEU A 214 6.96 7.34 -45.35
CA LEU A 214 7.10 8.78 -45.17
C LEU A 214 6.02 9.30 -44.23
N LYS A 215 6.41 9.96 -43.14
CA LYS A 215 5.47 10.59 -42.20
C LYS A 215 4.74 11.75 -42.88
N GLN A 216 3.41 11.75 -42.79
CA GLN A 216 2.53 12.83 -43.27
C GLN A 216 2.83 13.29 -44.71
N ALA A 217 3.12 12.38 -45.64
CA ALA A 217 3.48 12.80 -46.99
C ALA A 217 2.27 13.26 -47.81
N GLN A 218 2.50 14.19 -48.73
CA GLN A 218 1.52 14.65 -49.72
C GLN A 218 1.99 14.24 -51.12
N LYS A 219 1.11 13.55 -51.85
CA LYS A 219 1.32 13.24 -53.27
C LYS A 219 1.01 14.46 -54.12
N VAL A 220 1.92 14.77 -55.04
CA VAL A 220 1.83 15.93 -55.91
C VAL A 220 2.23 15.55 -57.34
N ASP A 221 1.41 15.95 -58.29
CA ASP A 221 1.74 15.86 -59.72
C ASP A 221 2.22 17.23 -60.20
N LEU A 222 3.44 17.30 -60.71
CA LEU A 222 4.05 18.51 -61.28
C LEU A 222 4.28 18.33 -62.77
N SER A 223 4.18 19.40 -63.54
CA SER A 223 4.54 19.38 -64.95
C SER A 223 5.03 20.73 -65.45
N SER A 224 5.59 20.80 -66.66
CA SER A 224 5.99 22.08 -67.26
C SER A 224 4.84 23.10 -67.38
N ASP A 225 3.58 22.66 -67.41
CA ASP A 225 2.39 23.54 -67.43
C ASP A 225 1.94 23.96 -66.02
N SER A 226 2.37 23.24 -64.99
CA SER A 226 2.04 23.49 -63.58
C SER A 226 3.24 23.05 -62.72
N PRO A 227 4.34 23.82 -62.78
CA PRO A 227 5.62 23.36 -62.27
C PRO A 227 5.71 23.44 -60.75
N SER A 228 4.87 24.23 -60.08
CA SER A 228 4.94 24.38 -58.63
C SER A 228 3.60 24.22 -57.93
N THR A 229 3.65 23.75 -56.69
CA THR A 229 2.51 23.72 -55.77
C THR A 229 2.96 23.92 -54.34
N LYS A 230 2.01 24.24 -53.47
CA LYS A 230 2.24 24.32 -52.02
C LYS A 230 1.84 23.02 -51.34
N VAL A 231 2.67 22.54 -50.43
CA VAL A 231 2.42 21.39 -49.57
C VAL A 231 2.59 21.79 -48.11
N THR A 232 1.76 21.23 -47.24
CA THR A 232 1.83 21.51 -45.80
C THR A 232 2.18 20.24 -45.06
N ILE A 233 3.37 20.23 -44.46
CA ILE A 233 3.99 19.03 -43.87
C ILE A 233 4.45 19.39 -42.45
N GLY A 234 3.94 18.69 -41.44
CA GLY A 234 4.24 19.00 -40.03
C GLY A 234 3.85 20.42 -39.61
N GLY A 235 2.77 20.98 -40.20
CA GLY A 235 2.30 22.34 -39.92
C GLY A 235 3.12 23.47 -40.57
N LYS A 236 4.16 23.13 -41.34
CA LYS A 236 4.98 24.09 -42.11
C LYS A 236 4.60 24.03 -43.58
N GLU A 237 4.47 25.20 -44.22
CA GLU A 237 4.19 25.31 -45.65
C GLU A 237 5.51 25.29 -46.44
N TYR A 238 5.56 24.46 -47.47
CA TYR A 238 6.66 24.37 -48.44
C TYR A 238 6.10 24.60 -49.84
N THR A 239 6.86 25.27 -50.70
CA THR A 239 6.59 25.31 -52.14
C THR A 239 7.52 24.33 -52.83
N VAL A 240 6.96 23.32 -53.47
CA VAL A 240 7.70 22.33 -54.28
C VAL A 240 7.57 22.69 -55.75
N GLU A 241 8.69 22.71 -56.47
CA GLU A 241 8.77 23.14 -57.87
C GLU A 241 9.59 22.15 -58.70
N LEU A 242 9.06 21.74 -59.84
CA LEU A 242 9.73 20.94 -60.86
C LEU A 242 10.62 21.85 -61.71
N VAL A 243 11.94 21.70 -61.56
CA VAL A 243 12.93 22.46 -62.31
C VAL A 243 13.26 21.77 -63.63
N SER A 244 13.44 20.45 -63.58
CA SER A 244 13.64 19.59 -64.75
C SER A 244 13.16 18.17 -64.45
N ALA A 245 12.84 17.40 -65.49
CA ALA A 245 12.61 15.96 -65.42
C ALA A 245 13.39 15.29 -66.55
N SER A 246 13.77 14.04 -66.31
CA SER A 246 14.22 13.08 -67.31
C SER A 246 13.32 11.84 -67.33
N ASP A 247 13.59 10.88 -68.21
CA ASP A 247 12.93 9.57 -68.24
C ASP A 247 13.04 8.79 -66.91
N THR A 248 13.98 9.16 -66.03
CA THR A 248 14.30 8.38 -64.81
C THR A 248 14.59 9.21 -63.56
N ALA A 249 14.52 10.54 -63.63
CA ALA A 249 14.80 11.42 -62.50
C ALA A 249 14.11 12.78 -62.63
N ALA A 250 13.92 13.50 -61.52
CA ALA A 250 13.44 14.87 -61.54
C ALA A 250 14.26 15.76 -60.59
N THR A 251 14.55 16.98 -61.02
CA THR A 251 15.13 18.02 -60.15
C THR A 251 14.00 18.81 -59.51
N ILE A 252 13.85 18.64 -58.20
CA ILE A 252 12.84 19.32 -57.40
C ILE A 252 13.50 20.41 -56.57
N LYS A 253 12.99 21.63 -56.69
CA LYS A 253 13.31 22.74 -55.81
C LYS A 253 12.27 22.83 -54.71
N VAL A 254 12.73 22.94 -53.46
CA VAL A 254 11.87 23.14 -52.29
C VAL A 254 12.20 24.51 -51.70
N THR A 255 11.16 25.31 -51.47
CA THR A 255 11.25 26.61 -50.79
C THR A 255 10.45 26.56 -49.50
N ASP A 256 11.07 26.89 -48.36
CA ASP A 256 10.40 26.90 -47.05
C ASP A 256 9.61 28.20 -46.81
N SER A 257 8.91 28.25 -45.67
CA SER A 257 8.12 29.43 -45.25
C SER A 257 8.94 30.70 -44.99
N THR A 258 10.27 30.60 -44.90
CA THR A 258 11.19 31.74 -44.75
C THR A 258 11.71 32.27 -46.09
N GLY A 259 11.40 31.57 -47.19
CA GLY A 259 11.88 31.88 -48.54
C GLY A 259 13.24 31.25 -48.89
N SER A 260 13.80 30.42 -48.00
CA SER A 260 15.05 29.68 -48.29
C SER A 260 14.77 28.51 -49.23
N SER A 261 15.60 28.30 -50.24
CA SER A 261 15.39 27.25 -51.25
C SER A 261 16.65 26.43 -51.58
N ASP A 262 16.46 25.15 -51.91
CA ASP A 262 17.47 24.16 -52.33
C ASP A 262 16.83 23.34 -53.45
N SER A 263 17.65 22.79 -54.32
CA SER A 263 17.18 21.95 -55.42
C SER A 263 18.10 20.76 -55.58
N LYS A 264 17.53 19.56 -55.67
CA LYS A 264 18.28 18.33 -55.91
C LYS A 264 17.59 17.50 -56.96
N GLU A 265 18.40 16.84 -57.78
CA GLU A 265 17.94 15.76 -58.64
C GLU A 265 17.69 14.50 -57.81
N VAL A 266 16.53 13.89 -58.00
CA VAL A 266 16.10 12.67 -57.32
C VAL A 266 15.66 11.67 -58.40
N SER A 267 16.24 10.47 -58.39
CA SER A 267 15.85 9.40 -59.32
C SER A 267 14.46 8.85 -58.98
N GLU A 268 13.79 8.28 -59.97
CA GLU A 268 12.59 7.46 -59.74
C GLU A 268 12.89 6.36 -58.72
N ASN A 269 11.90 6.05 -57.88
CA ASN A 269 12.04 5.09 -56.78
C ASN A 269 13.16 5.44 -55.77
N ALA A 270 13.60 6.70 -55.71
CA ALA A 270 14.52 7.21 -54.70
C ALA A 270 13.91 8.38 -53.92
N SER A 271 14.50 8.68 -52.76
CA SER A 271 14.18 9.85 -51.93
C SER A 271 15.43 10.64 -51.57
N LYS A 272 15.30 11.97 -51.42
CA LYS A 272 16.34 12.83 -50.86
C LYS A 272 15.75 13.97 -50.03
N LYS A 273 16.48 14.42 -49.02
CA LYS A 273 16.18 15.64 -48.27
C LYS A 273 16.57 16.90 -49.07
N VAL A 274 15.59 17.78 -49.31
CA VAL A 274 15.71 19.06 -50.04
C VAL A 274 15.09 20.15 -49.18
N GLN A 275 15.86 21.17 -48.77
CA GLN A 275 15.49 22.14 -47.72
C GLN A 275 14.74 21.56 -46.51
N GLY A 276 15.27 20.48 -45.93
CA GLY A 276 14.68 19.86 -44.75
C GLY A 276 13.45 18.98 -45.01
N LEU A 277 12.88 19.00 -46.23
CA LEU A 277 11.75 18.17 -46.64
C LEU A 277 12.26 16.92 -47.37
N THR A 278 11.73 15.74 -47.04
CA THR A 278 12.05 14.52 -47.78
C THR A 278 11.18 14.46 -49.03
N VAL A 279 11.80 14.42 -50.22
CA VAL A 279 11.13 14.33 -51.51
C VAL A 279 11.45 12.98 -52.15
N ALA A 280 10.42 12.20 -52.47
CA ALA A 280 10.55 10.95 -53.22
C ALA A 280 9.84 11.04 -54.58
N ILE A 281 10.42 10.44 -55.62
CA ILE A 281 9.85 10.45 -56.98
C ILE A 281 9.16 9.12 -57.26
N LEU A 282 7.87 9.15 -57.61
CA LEU A 282 7.12 7.99 -58.10
C LEU A 282 7.38 7.79 -59.59
N THR A 283 7.15 8.84 -60.37
CA THR A 283 7.35 8.85 -61.82
C THR A 283 8.04 10.14 -62.22
N ALA A 284 8.93 10.08 -63.18
CA ALA A 284 9.52 11.20 -63.90
C ALA A 284 9.48 10.86 -65.39
N ASP A 285 9.05 11.81 -66.20
CA ASP A 285 8.92 11.60 -67.64
C ASP A 285 9.31 12.88 -68.37
N GLU A 286 10.03 12.72 -69.46
CA GLU A 286 10.40 13.78 -70.39
C GLU A 286 9.93 13.43 -71.80
N THR A 287 9.11 14.31 -72.37
CA THR A 287 8.81 14.26 -73.81
C THR A 287 9.29 15.53 -74.46
N ASN A 288 9.38 15.53 -75.80
CA ASN A 288 9.74 16.73 -76.57
C ASN A 288 8.82 17.94 -76.32
N LEU A 289 7.68 17.76 -75.64
CA LEU A 289 6.67 18.80 -75.42
C LEU A 289 6.33 19.04 -73.94
N LYS A 290 6.70 18.13 -73.02
CA LYS A 290 6.28 18.20 -71.62
C LYS A 290 7.24 17.48 -70.69
N LEU A 291 7.55 18.12 -69.58
CA LEU A 291 8.19 17.52 -68.42
C LEU A 291 7.11 17.18 -67.39
N SER A 292 7.16 16.03 -66.75
CA SER A 292 6.26 15.70 -65.65
C SER A 292 6.94 14.86 -64.58
N ALA A 293 6.54 15.07 -63.33
CA ALA A 293 6.98 14.24 -62.21
C ALA A 293 5.85 14.10 -61.18
N THR A 294 5.65 12.88 -60.70
CA THR A 294 4.79 12.60 -59.54
C THR A 294 5.69 12.44 -58.32
N ILE A 295 5.50 13.27 -57.31
CA ILE A 295 6.35 13.30 -56.11
C ILE A 295 5.56 13.02 -54.84
N LEU A 296 6.23 12.47 -53.82
CA LEU A 296 5.78 12.45 -52.43
C LEU A 296 6.66 13.40 -51.63
N ALA A 297 6.04 14.44 -51.08
CA ALA A 297 6.68 15.37 -50.15
C ALA A 297 6.32 14.98 -48.71
N GLY A 298 7.27 14.55 -47.88
CA GLY A 298 7.03 14.07 -46.51
C GLY A 298 8.03 14.59 -45.46
N ALA A 299 7.61 14.56 -44.19
CA ALA A 299 8.35 15.19 -43.08
C ALA A 299 9.60 14.40 -42.69
N GLU A 300 9.46 13.07 -42.60
CA GLU A 300 10.50 12.17 -42.10
C GLU A 300 10.34 10.79 -42.72
N LYS A 301 11.47 10.20 -43.12
CA LYS A 301 11.57 8.84 -43.65
C LYS A 301 11.78 7.85 -42.52
N VAL A 302 11.06 6.74 -42.52
CA VAL A 302 11.24 5.58 -41.65
C VAL A 302 11.41 4.35 -42.52
N THR A 303 12.44 3.54 -42.28
CA THR A 303 12.70 2.32 -43.04
C THR A 303 12.66 1.11 -42.11
N LEU A 304 11.87 0.10 -42.50
CA LEU A 304 11.74 -1.17 -41.79
C LEU A 304 12.33 -2.28 -42.66
N VAL A 305 13.24 -3.05 -42.09
CA VAL A 305 13.84 -4.23 -42.71
C VAL A 305 13.70 -5.39 -41.74
N SER A 306 13.13 -6.52 -42.19
CA SER A 306 12.88 -7.66 -41.30
C SER A 306 14.19 -8.23 -40.75
N GLY A 307 14.24 -8.41 -39.43
CA GLY A 307 15.42 -8.88 -38.70
C GLY A 307 16.43 -7.79 -38.35
N SER A 308 16.18 -6.53 -38.71
CA SER A 308 17.10 -5.40 -38.49
C SER A 308 16.46 -4.30 -37.64
N SER A 309 17.30 -3.42 -37.09
CA SER A 309 16.85 -2.22 -36.39
C SER A 309 16.12 -1.26 -37.34
N VAL A 310 15.16 -0.52 -36.81
CA VAL A 310 14.46 0.54 -37.56
C VAL A 310 15.44 1.68 -37.82
N THR A 311 15.37 2.29 -39.01
CA THR A 311 16.17 3.48 -39.33
C THR A 311 15.29 4.66 -39.73
N THR A 312 15.76 5.87 -39.44
CA THR A 312 15.07 7.12 -39.77
C THR A 312 15.97 8.08 -40.56
N GLY A 313 15.31 8.98 -41.29
CA GLY A 313 15.98 9.96 -42.15
C GLY A 313 16.59 9.37 -43.41
N ASP A 314 17.12 10.23 -44.27
CA ASP A 314 17.80 9.80 -45.50
C ASP A 314 19.22 9.26 -45.24
N ASP A 315 19.84 9.65 -44.11
CA ASP A 315 21.15 9.13 -43.65
C ASP A 315 21.05 7.75 -42.98
N ALA A 316 19.83 7.18 -42.91
CA ALA A 316 19.53 5.89 -42.29
C ALA A 316 20.06 5.77 -40.85
N THR A 317 19.78 6.78 -40.02
CA THR A 317 20.14 6.76 -38.60
C THR A 317 19.38 5.65 -37.88
N THR A 318 20.10 4.78 -37.18
CA THR A 318 19.50 3.68 -36.42
C THR A 318 18.69 4.21 -35.24
N VAL A 319 17.50 3.65 -35.04
CA VAL A 319 16.71 3.82 -33.82
C VAL A 319 17.09 2.71 -32.86
N ASP A 320 17.91 3.04 -31.87
CA ASP A 320 18.44 2.08 -30.90
C ASP A 320 17.34 1.35 -30.12
N GLY A 321 17.60 0.08 -29.77
CA GLY A 321 16.65 -0.75 -29.05
C GLY A 321 15.44 -1.20 -29.86
N THR A 322 15.46 -1.09 -31.20
CA THR A 322 14.33 -1.53 -32.05
C THR A 322 14.70 -2.70 -32.95
N LYS A 323 13.71 -3.49 -33.34
CA LYS A 323 13.86 -4.51 -34.38
C LYS A 323 12.54 -4.76 -35.11
N ALA A 324 12.56 -4.68 -36.44
CA ALA A 324 11.38 -4.95 -37.25
C ALA A 324 11.33 -6.41 -37.70
N TYR A 325 10.13 -6.96 -37.85
CA TYR A 325 9.86 -8.29 -38.35
C TYR A 325 8.64 -8.28 -39.27
N PHE A 326 8.73 -9.05 -40.36
CA PHE A 326 7.61 -9.32 -41.26
C PHE A 326 7.19 -10.79 -41.16
N THR A 327 5.96 -11.12 -41.57
CA THR A 327 5.50 -12.54 -41.58
C THR A 327 6.43 -13.45 -42.37
N LYS A 328 6.98 -12.94 -43.48
CA LYS A 328 8.01 -13.59 -44.28
C LYS A 328 9.26 -12.70 -44.25
N THR A 329 10.39 -13.27 -43.85
CA THR A 329 11.61 -12.53 -43.51
C THR A 329 12.23 -11.72 -44.65
N THR A 330 11.86 -11.98 -45.91
CA THR A 330 12.48 -11.35 -47.08
C THR A 330 11.49 -11.01 -48.20
N ASP A 331 10.18 -11.03 -47.94
CA ASP A 331 9.18 -10.86 -49.00
C ASP A 331 8.02 -9.96 -48.57
N LEU A 332 8.10 -8.69 -48.99
CA LEU A 332 7.02 -7.71 -48.88
C LEU A 332 5.92 -7.85 -49.96
N GLY A 333 6.02 -8.86 -50.83
CA GLY A 333 5.04 -9.20 -51.85
C GLY A 333 3.82 -9.97 -51.32
N ASP A 334 3.91 -10.54 -50.12
CA ASP A 334 2.88 -11.39 -49.51
C ASP A 334 2.84 -11.17 -47.97
N LEU A 335 2.67 -9.90 -47.57
CA LEU A 335 2.76 -9.47 -46.18
C LEU A 335 1.41 -9.57 -45.45
N THR A 336 1.38 -10.27 -44.31
CA THR A 336 0.18 -10.34 -43.45
C THR A 336 0.37 -9.70 -42.08
N LYS A 337 1.62 -9.46 -41.65
CA LYS A 337 1.94 -8.91 -40.32
C LYS A 337 3.26 -8.15 -40.34
N ILE A 338 3.23 -6.97 -39.73
CA ILE A 338 4.41 -6.17 -39.37
C ILE A 338 4.51 -6.19 -37.85
N THR A 339 5.71 -6.37 -37.30
CA THR A 339 5.98 -6.27 -35.87
C THR A 339 7.22 -5.44 -35.64
N VAL A 340 7.14 -4.49 -34.73
CA VAL A 340 8.30 -3.72 -34.23
C VAL A 340 8.47 -4.06 -32.75
N SER A 341 9.58 -4.73 -32.44
CA SER A 341 10.01 -5.02 -31.08
C SER A 341 10.80 -3.85 -30.54
N VAL A 342 10.48 -3.40 -29.32
CA VAL A 342 11.15 -2.27 -28.66
C VAL A 342 11.76 -2.73 -27.34
N ALA A 343 13.02 -2.35 -27.11
CA ALA A 343 13.85 -2.58 -25.94
C ALA A 343 14.45 -1.24 -25.45
N ALA A 344 15.18 -1.26 -24.34
CA ALA A 344 16.02 -0.14 -23.94
C ALA A 344 17.12 0.12 -24.99
N PRO A 345 17.54 1.37 -25.19
CA PRO A 345 18.47 1.72 -26.26
C PRO A 345 19.92 1.37 -25.88
N ASN A 346 20.22 1.42 -24.57
CA ASN A 346 21.49 1.15 -23.93
C ASN A 346 21.24 0.97 -22.42
N SER A 347 22.29 0.59 -21.69
CA SER A 347 22.27 0.39 -20.24
C SER A 347 22.12 1.66 -19.42
N ASP A 348 22.25 2.85 -20.01
CA ASP A 348 22.05 4.12 -19.28
C ASP A 348 20.59 4.57 -19.32
N SER A 349 19.72 3.79 -19.98
CA SER A 349 18.30 4.08 -20.21
C SER A 349 17.47 2.80 -20.17
N ASP A 350 17.88 1.85 -19.33
CA ASP A 350 17.27 0.53 -19.14
C ASP A 350 16.34 0.46 -17.92
N ALA A 351 15.84 1.59 -17.47
CA ALA A 351 14.78 1.65 -16.46
C ALA A 351 13.80 2.80 -16.75
N ILE A 352 12.54 2.61 -16.40
CA ILE A 352 11.58 3.71 -16.21
C ILE A 352 11.45 3.90 -14.70
N LEU A 353 11.84 5.07 -14.19
CA LEU A 353 11.71 5.39 -12.78
C LEU A 353 10.29 5.86 -12.44
N GLU A 354 9.96 5.88 -11.15
CA GLU A 354 8.73 6.47 -10.64
C GLU A 354 8.54 7.92 -11.15
N GLY A 355 7.34 8.24 -11.65
CA GLY A 355 7.01 9.52 -12.31
C GLY A 355 7.56 9.65 -13.73
N GLY A 356 8.27 8.64 -14.23
CA GLY A 356 8.89 8.62 -15.55
C GLY A 356 8.01 7.95 -16.60
N ALA A 357 8.28 8.27 -17.86
CA ALA A 357 7.64 7.61 -19.00
C ALA A 357 8.61 7.40 -20.15
N ARG A 358 8.32 6.38 -20.95
CA ARG A 358 9.07 6.04 -22.16
C ARG A 358 8.15 6.08 -23.37
N VAL A 359 8.37 7.06 -24.22
CA VAL A 359 7.67 7.21 -25.51
C VAL A 359 8.19 6.17 -26.50
N ASP A 360 7.30 5.62 -27.32
CA ASP A 360 7.69 4.72 -28.42
C ASP A 360 8.66 5.43 -29.38
N PRO A 361 9.84 4.86 -29.64
CA PRO A 361 10.89 5.56 -30.39
C PRO A 361 10.68 5.56 -31.91
N VAL A 362 9.70 4.81 -32.45
CA VAL A 362 9.49 4.66 -33.90
C VAL A 362 8.29 5.49 -34.39
N PHE A 363 7.15 5.31 -33.72
CA PHE A 363 5.88 5.95 -34.01
C PHE A 363 5.71 7.27 -33.24
N GLY A 364 6.18 7.34 -31.99
CA GLY A 364 6.13 8.57 -31.18
C GLY A 364 4.74 8.99 -30.69
N THR A 365 3.75 8.11 -30.82
CA THR A 365 2.33 8.39 -30.56
C THR A 365 1.79 7.79 -29.28
N PHE A 366 2.52 6.89 -28.64
CA PHE A 366 2.17 6.27 -27.37
C PHE A 366 3.40 6.10 -26.48
N LYS A 367 3.16 5.81 -25.19
CA LYS A 367 4.17 5.67 -24.15
C LYS A 367 3.80 4.59 -23.14
N ILE A 368 4.81 4.03 -22.48
CA ILE A 368 4.66 3.30 -21.21
C ILE A 368 5.04 4.27 -20.09
N ASP A 369 4.16 4.46 -19.12
CA ASP A 369 4.23 5.49 -18.08
C ASP A 369 4.21 4.81 -16.72
N PHE A 370 5.29 4.94 -15.94
CA PHE A 370 5.33 4.48 -14.55
C PHE A 370 5.07 5.69 -13.65
N SER A 371 3.80 5.93 -13.38
CA SER A 371 3.36 7.21 -12.82
C SER A 371 3.71 7.36 -11.34
N ALA A 372 3.51 6.31 -10.54
CA ALA A 372 3.80 6.32 -9.09
C ALA A 372 3.80 4.91 -8.50
N LEU A 373 4.34 4.79 -7.29
CA LEU A 373 4.03 3.68 -6.38
C LEU A 373 2.76 3.97 -5.58
N THR A 374 2.06 2.93 -5.10
CA THR A 374 0.97 3.09 -4.13
C THR A 374 1.48 3.71 -2.82
N VAL A 375 2.67 3.31 -2.38
CA VAL A 375 3.37 3.92 -1.24
C VAL A 375 4.81 4.27 -1.64
N PRO A 376 5.08 5.55 -1.98
CA PRO A 376 6.43 6.00 -2.33
C PRO A 376 7.46 5.72 -1.25
N SER A 377 8.73 5.52 -1.62
CA SER A 377 9.82 5.18 -0.68
C SER A 377 10.07 6.22 0.40
N ASN A 378 9.72 7.49 0.17
CA ASN A 378 9.87 8.61 1.11
C ASN A 378 8.53 9.04 1.75
N SER A 379 7.48 8.23 1.62
CA SER A 379 6.13 8.56 2.10
C SER A 379 6.00 8.45 3.61
N THR A 380 5.22 9.35 4.22
CA THR A 380 4.78 9.25 5.63
C THR A 380 3.76 8.14 5.86
N ALA A 381 3.28 7.49 4.80
CA ALA A 381 2.47 6.28 4.92
C ALA A 381 3.30 5.06 5.35
N ARG A 382 4.64 5.18 5.36
CA ARG A 382 5.56 4.21 5.96
C ARG A 382 5.86 4.56 7.41
N GLU A 383 6.10 3.55 8.23
CA GLU A 383 6.74 3.72 9.54
C GLU A 383 8.18 3.22 9.51
N ASN A 384 8.97 3.64 10.49
CA ASN A 384 10.34 3.17 10.65
C ASN A 384 10.44 2.35 11.93
N ILE A 385 10.87 1.10 11.80
CA ILE A 385 11.32 0.24 12.90
C ILE A 385 12.84 0.34 12.93
N ALA A 386 13.39 1.09 13.88
CA ALA A 386 14.81 1.43 13.91
C ALA A 386 15.56 0.66 15.01
N ILE A 387 16.55 -0.14 14.61
CA ILE A 387 17.44 -0.89 15.49
C ILE A 387 18.78 -0.14 15.59
N LYS A 388 19.10 0.34 16.79
CA LYS A 388 20.28 1.19 17.03
C LYS A 388 21.04 0.78 18.27
N ASN A 389 22.34 1.01 18.26
CA ASN A 389 23.19 0.86 19.43
C ASN A 389 22.87 1.96 20.45
N ASP A 390 22.94 1.61 21.72
CA ASP A 390 22.95 2.56 22.84
C ASP A 390 24.19 2.30 23.68
N ALA A 391 25.26 3.06 23.42
CA ALA A 391 26.63 2.71 23.80
C ALA A 391 27.14 1.40 23.16
N ASP A 392 28.23 0.87 23.68
CA ASP A 392 28.97 -0.23 23.07
C ASP A 392 28.28 -1.59 23.31
N ASP A 393 27.53 -1.73 24.42
CA ASP A 393 27.04 -3.01 24.93
C ASP A 393 25.54 -3.24 24.73
N LYS A 394 24.78 -2.36 24.06
CA LYS A 394 23.30 -2.47 23.97
C LYS A 394 22.74 -2.21 22.59
N LEU A 395 21.63 -2.86 22.31
CA LEU A 395 20.74 -2.55 21.19
C LEU A 395 19.35 -2.15 21.66
N THR A 396 18.82 -1.15 20.96
CA THR A 396 17.47 -0.63 21.13
C THR A 396 16.67 -0.81 19.85
N VAL A 397 15.35 -0.94 19.99
CA VAL A 397 14.39 -0.86 18.90
C VAL A 397 13.47 0.33 19.15
N THR A 398 13.28 1.16 18.15
CA THR A 398 12.26 2.22 18.15
C THR A 398 11.14 1.81 17.21
N LEU A 399 9.91 1.73 17.73
CA LEU A 399 8.72 1.41 16.96
C LEU A 399 7.51 2.19 17.46
N THR A 400 6.49 2.31 16.62
CA THR A 400 5.18 2.88 17.00
C THR A 400 4.17 1.74 17.04
N ASN A 401 3.47 1.54 18.15
CA ASN A 401 2.45 0.49 18.23
C ASN A 401 1.17 0.86 17.45
N ASN A 402 0.27 -0.10 17.26
CA ASN A 402 -1.04 0.09 16.62
C ASN A 402 -1.96 1.12 17.32
N ARG A 403 -1.60 1.54 18.54
CA ARG A 403 -2.28 2.60 19.32
C ARG A 403 -1.67 3.99 19.10
N GLY A 404 -0.72 4.12 18.16
CA GLY A 404 -0.07 5.39 17.79
C GLY A 404 0.98 5.88 18.77
N GLN A 405 1.45 5.02 19.68
CA GLN A 405 2.44 5.37 20.70
C GLN A 405 3.83 4.92 20.24
N ALA A 406 4.75 5.88 20.08
CA ALA A 406 6.13 5.62 19.72
C ALA A 406 7.00 5.42 20.97
N LYS A 407 7.86 4.39 20.96
CA LYS A 407 8.76 4.09 22.07
C LYS A 407 10.08 3.51 21.57
N THR A 408 11.17 3.89 22.24
CA THR A 408 12.48 3.24 22.14
C THR A 408 12.65 2.30 23.32
N VAL A 409 12.99 1.04 23.03
CA VAL A 409 13.07 -0.07 23.99
C VAL A 409 14.42 -0.76 23.81
N GLN A 410 15.23 -0.84 24.85
CA GLN A 410 16.39 -1.74 24.86
C GLN A 410 15.89 -3.18 24.82
N TRP A 411 16.52 -4.06 24.05
CA TRP A 411 16.08 -5.45 23.97
C TRP A 411 17.22 -6.46 23.96
N ALA A 412 18.44 -6.04 23.60
CA ALA A 412 19.62 -6.89 23.71
C ALA A 412 20.75 -6.16 24.42
N LYS A 413 21.48 -6.90 25.26
CA LYS A 413 22.66 -6.40 25.96
C LYS A 413 23.75 -7.45 26.00
N ASN A 414 24.98 -7.03 25.76
CA ASN A 414 26.16 -7.86 25.84
C ASN A 414 26.68 -7.96 27.29
N TYR A 415 27.13 -9.15 27.69
CA TYR A 415 27.70 -9.38 29.02
C TYR A 415 29.07 -10.04 28.92
N THR A 416 29.95 -9.70 29.86
CA THR A 416 31.25 -10.36 29.95
C THR A 416 31.06 -11.85 30.24
N GLY A 417 31.61 -12.72 29.38
CA GLY A 417 31.60 -14.16 29.57
C GLY A 417 30.37 -14.89 29.02
N THR A 418 29.53 -14.23 28.22
CA THR A 418 28.48 -14.87 27.41
C THR A 418 28.92 -14.95 25.95
N ASP A 419 28.63 -16.07 25.27
CA ASP A 419 28.98 -16.25 23.86
C ASP A 419 28.10 -15.39 22.91
N PHE A 420 26.94 -14.93 23.38
CA PHE A 420 25.99 -14.08 22.67
C PHE A 420 25.38 -13.05 23.61
N PRO A 421 24.88 -11.91 23.08
CA PRO A 421 24.06 -10.97 23.84
C PRO A 421 22.83 -11.66 24.44
N GLN A 422 22.30 -11.11 25.53
CA GLN A 422 21.12 -11.62 26.20
C GLN A 422 19.91 -10.72 25.94
N LEU A 423 18.72 -11.31 25.91
CA LEU A 423 17.47 -10.59 25.72
C LEU A 423 17.08 -9.83 27.01
N MET A 424 17.46 -8.55 27.08
CA MET A 424 17.35 -7.73 28.30
C MET A 424 16.96 -6.29 28.01
N VAL A 425 16.08 -5.74 28.86
CA VAL A 425 15.40 -4.46 28.59
C VAL A 425 15.99 -3.27 29.37
N ASP A 426 16.91 -3.51 30.29
CA ASP A 426 17.57 -2.41 31.02
C ASP A 426 19.01 -2.72 31.47
N ASN A 427 19.60 -1.75 32.17
CA ASN A 427 20.97 -1.80 32.67
C ASN A 427 21.16 -2.74 33.85
N ASP A 428 20.08 -3.08 34.56
CA ASP A 428 20.10 -3.85 35.80
C ASP A 428 20.02 -5.36 35.55
N GLY A 429 20.04 -5.78 34.27
CA GLY A 429 19.98 -7.18 33.86
C GLY A 429 18.58 -7.79 33.95
N ARG A 430 17.54 -6.97 33.78
CA ARG A 430 16.15 -7.44 33.81
C ARG A 430 15.76 -8.15 32.50
N ASN A 431 15.14 -9.31 32.67
CA ASN A 431 14.78 -10.21 31.59
C ASN A 431 13.59 -9.66 30.76
N LEU A 432 13.56 -9.99 29.47
CA LEU A 432 12.36 -9.87 28.64
C LEU A 432 11.80 -11.27 28.38
N SER A 433 10.77 -11.66 29.11
CA SER A 433 10.12 -12.94 28.87
C SER A 433 9.37 -12.96 27.53
N VAL A 434 9.69 -13.97 26.73
CA VAL A 434 9.05 -14.28 25.43
C VAL A 434 8.34 -15.63 25.46
N ARG A 435 8.15 -16.19 26.66
CA ARG A 435 7.53 -17.49 26.89
C ARG A 435 6.45 -17.40 27.97
N GLU A 436 5.31 -17.99 27.68
CA GLU A 436 4.24 -18.14 28.65
C GLU A 436 4.68 -18.95 29.90
N MET A 437 4.17 -18.59 31.09
CA MET A 437 4.49 -19.22 32.38
C MET A 437 5.98 -19.19 32.77
N GLU A 438 6.80 -18.38 32.07
CA GLU A 438 8.13 -18.05 32.56
C GLU A 438 8.03 -17.25 33.86
N ARG A 439 8.99 -17.52 34.75
CA ARG A 439 9.10 -16.82 36.02
C ARG A 439 9.72 -15.45 35.79
N VAL A 440 8.98 -14.40 36.12
CA VAL A 440 9.41 -13.01 36.07
C VAL A 440 9.38 -12.40 37.47
N HIS A 441 10.24 -11.42 37.72
CA HIS A 441 10.36 -10.70 38.99
C HIS A 441 9.96 -9.23 38.82
N PRO A 442 9.73 -8.48 39.90
CA PRO A 442 9.55 -7.04 39.79
C PRO A 442 10.71 -6.35 39.05
N ASN A 443 10.34 -5.49 38.11
CA ASN A 443 11.14 -4.83 37.09
C ASN A 443 11.50 -5.65 35.84
N ASP A 444 11.23 -6.96 35.81
CA ASP A 444 11.33 -7.74 34.57
C ASP A 444 10.18 -7.36 33.62
N TYR A 445 10.32 -7.76 32.37
CA TYR A 445 9.39 -7.45 31.29
C TYR A 445 8.83 -8.74 30.70
N ALA A 446 7.64 -8.65 30.13
CA ALA A 446 7.02 -9.72 29.37
C ALA A 446 6.22 -9.12 28.22
N VAL A 447 6.22 -9.81 27.08
CA VAL A 447 5.29 -9.48 25.99
C VAL A 447 4.01 -10.28 26.23
N LEU A 448 2.87 -9.60 26.35
CA LEU A 448 1.56 -10.21 26.60
C LEU A 448 0.61 -9.98 25.42
N GLY A 449 -0.20 -10.99 25.10
CA GLY A 449 -1.14 -10.96 23.98
C GLY A 449 -0.47 -11.28 22.65
N ASN A 450 -1.15 -10.97 21.54
CA ASN A 450 -0.62 -11.17 20.20
C ASN A 450 -1.18 -10.10 19.27
N GLU A 451 -0.41 -9.70 18.26
CA GLU A 451 -0.84 -8.78 17.21
C GLU A 451 -1.39 -7.46 17.79
N ALA A 452 -2.62 -7.10 17.42
CA ALA A 452 -3.29 -5.88 17.86
C ALA A 452 -3.45 -5.79 19.40
N ASP A 453 -3.57 -6.95 20.03
CA ASP A 453 -3.73 -7.13 21.48
C ASP A 453 -2.37 -7.29 22.18
N GLY A 454 -1.25 -7.14 21.45
CA GLY A 454 0.11 -7.24 21.98
C GLY A 454 0.52 -6.01 22.80
N TYR A 455 1.09 -6.27 23.99
CA TYR A 455 1.63 -5.26 24.91
C TYR A 455 3.01 -5.68 25.40
N LEU A 456 3.92 -4.72 25.48
CA LEU A 456 5.15 -4.87 26.25
C LEU A 456 4.89 -4.39 27.68
N MET A 457 4.92 -5.30 28.64
CA MET A 457 4.56 -5.04 30.03
C MET A 457 5.79 -5.13 30.92
N LYS A 458 5.96 -4.14 31.79
CA LYS A 458 6.88 -4.19 32.92
C LYS A 458 6.14 -4.71 34.16
N VAL A 459 6.74 -5.66 34.88
CA VAL A 459 6.25 -6.07 36.21
C VAL A 459 6.56 -4.93 37.20
N TYR A 460 5.56 -4.08 37.46
CA TYR A 460 5.75 -2.85 38.22
C TYR A 460 5.83 -3.11 39.73
N GLU A 461 4.95 -3.97 40.25
CA GLU A 461 4.89 -4.26 41.68
C GLU A 461 4.35 -5.68 41.88
N VAL A 462 5.01 -6.45 42.75
CA VAL A 462 4.49 -7.69 43.32
C VAL A 462 4.67 -7.62 44.83
N LYS A 463 3.61 -7.89 45.58
CA LYS A 463 3.60 -7.90 47.04
C LYS A 463 2.78 -9.09 47.52
N ASN A 464 3.41 -9.90 48.36
CA ASN A 464 2.81 -11.05 49.02
C ASN A 464 2.87 -10.86 50.54
N ALA A 465 1.72 -10.80 51.22
CA ALA A 465 1.64 -10.62 52.66
C ALA A 465 1.83 -11.95 53.41
N SER A 466 2.11 -11.88 54.72
CA SER A 466 2.35 -13.07 55.54
C SER A 466 1.08 -13.87 55.85
N SER A 467 -0.11 -13.29 55.64
CA SER A 467 -1.38 -13.96 55.89
C SER A 467 -2.50 -13.36 55.05
N GLY A 468 -2.96 -14.13 54.06
CA GLY A 468 -4.12 -13.81 53.24
C GLY A 468 -3.86 -12.71 52.21
N TYR A 469 -4.63 -12.73 51.13
CA TYR A 469 -4.38 -11.93 49.93
C TYR A 469 -4.92 -10.50 49.93
N SER A 470 -5.56 -10.05 51.03
CA SER A 470 -6.21 -8.72 51.08
C SER A 470 -5.23 -7.54 51.01
N SER A 471 -3.97 -7.77 51.39
CA SER A 471 -2.89 -6.77 51.40
C SER A 471 -1.89 -6.98 50.26
N ASP A 472 -2.15 -7.97 49.41
CA ASP A 472 -1.31 -8.34 48.29
C ASP A 472 -1.58 -7.41 47.11
N LYS A 473 -0.58 -7.28 46.25
CA LYS A 473 -0.64 -6.46 45.05
C LYS A 473 0.15 -7.09 43.93
N VAL A 474 -0.43 -7.11 42.74
CA VAL A 474 0.29 -7.34 41.49
C VAL A 474 -0.11 -6.24 40.52
N ARG A 475 0.88 -5.53 39.98
CA ARG A 475 0.68 -4.44 39.01
C ARG A 475 1.64 -4.59 37.85
N LEU A 476 1.09 -4.46 36.65
CA LEU A 476 1.85 -4.42 35.40
C LEU A 476 1.76 -3.01 34.82
N GLN A 477 2.83 -2.52 34.21
CA GLN A 477 2.86 -1.23 33.53
C GLN A 477 3.11 -1.44 32.04
N ASP A 478 2.25 -0.88 31.18
CA ASP A 478 2.51 -0.86 29.74
C ASP A 478 3.67 0.11 29.43
N VAL A 479 4.71 -0.40 28.77
CA VAL A 479 5.92 0.37 28.45
C VAL A 479 5.65 1.51 27.47
N PHE A 480 4.66 1.36 26.59
CA PHE A 480 4.32 2.36 25.57
C PHE A 480 3.53 3.53 26.17
N SER A 481 2.42 3.24 26.85
CA SER A 481 1.54 4.26 27.45
C SER A 481 1.99 4.77 28.81
N GLY A 482 2.64 3.92 29.60
CA GLY A 482 2.88 4.14 31.03
C GLY A 482 1.70 3.75 31.93
N ASP A 483 0.58 3.28 31.36
CA ASP A 483 -0.61 2.88 32.10
C ASP A 483 -0.36 1.68 33.00
N ILE A 484 -0.98 1.70 34.19
CA ILE A 484 -0.84 0.64 35.20
C ILE A 484 -2.10 -0.23 35.23
N TYR A 485 -1.91 -1.53 35.10
CA TYR A 485 -2.92 -2.58 35.18
C TYR A 485 -2.77 -3.32 36.51
N GLU A 486 -3.73 -3.15 37.40
CA GLU A 486 -3.77 -3.84 38.70
C GLU A 486 -4.53 -5.16 38.59
N ALA A 487 -3.94 -6.24 39.10
CA ALA A 487 -4.56 -7.56 39.10
C ALA A 487 -5.71 -7.64 40.12
N THR A 488 -6.74 -8.39 39.75
CA THR A 488 -7.80 -8.84 40.67
C THR A 488 -7.37 -10.16 41.30
N LEU A 489 -7.08 -10.13 42.60
CA LEU A 489 -6.63 -11.31 43.35
C LEU A 489 -7.82 -12.15 43.82
N THR A 490 -7.77 -13.45 43.55
CA THR A 490 -8.88 -14.39 43.82
C THR A 490 -8.57 -15.37 44.95
N GLY A 491 -7.31 -15.43 45.38
CA GLY A 491 -6.83 -16.24 46.50
C GLY A 491 -5.37 -15.91 46.82
N GLU A 492 -4.83 -16.56 47.85
CA GLU A 492 -3.41 -16.46 48.17
C GLU A 492 -2.55 -16.90 46.97
N GLY A 493 -1.65 -16.03 46.52
CA GLY A 493 -0.74 -16.31 45.41
C GLY A 493 -1.40 -16.47 44.04
N ALA A 494 -2.68 -16.12 43.89
CA ALA A 494 -3.43 -16.31 42.65
C ALA A 494 -4.35 -15.12 42.30
N GLY A 495 -4.47 -14.83 41.00
CA GLY A 495 -5.35 -13.77 40.52
C GLY A 495 -5.44 -13.71 39.01
N THR A 496 -6.01 -12.62 38.51
CA THR A 496 -6.12 -12.32 37.09
C THR A 496 -5.83 -10.86 36.80
N VAL A 497 -5.19 -10.54 35.68
CA VAL A 497 -5.01 -9.18 35.18
C VAL A 497 -5.67 -9.03 33.81
N THR A 498 -6.42 -7.94 33.60
CA THR A 498 -7.07 -7.67 32.31
C THR A 498 -6.27 -6.62 31.56
N VAL A 499 -5.76 -6.97 30.38
CA VAL A 499 -4.93 -6.11 29.51
C VAL A 499 -5.54 -6.16 28.12
N GLY A 500 -5.83 -5.00 27.52
CA GLY A 500 -6.42 -4.97 26.17
C GLY A 500 -7.77 -5.70 26.04
N GLY A 501 -8.51 -5.89 27.14
CA GLY A 501 -9.75 -6.68 27.16
C GLY A 501 -9.56 -8.20 27.24
N LYS A 502 -8.30 -8.68 27.28
CA LYS A 502 -7.93 -10.07 27.48
C LYS A 502 -7.62 -10.33 28.96
N VAL A 503 -8.07 -11.46 29.48
CA VAL A 503 -7.87 -11.83 30.90
C VAL A 503 -6.74 -12.84 31.01
N PHE A 504 -5.65 -12.43 31.65
CA PHE A 504 -4.49 -13.28 31.93
C PHE A 504 -4.59 -13.82 33.34
N THR A 505 -4.29 -15.11 33.52
CA THR A 505 -4.21 -15.71 34.86
C THR A 505 -2.80 -15.53 35.39
N ILE A 506 -2.69 -15.15 36.66
CA ILE A 506 -1.39 -14.93 37.31
C ILE A 506 -1.25 -15.80 38.55
N ALA A 507 -0.03 -16.26 38.79
CA ALA A 507 0.39 -16.82 40.07
C ALA A 507 1.62 -16.08 40.58
N TYR A 508 1.61 -15.71 41.86
CA TYR A 508 2.67 -14.95 42.51
C TYR A 508 3.05 -15.55 43.86
N TRP A 509 4.33 -15.46 44.24
CA TRP A 509 4.80 -15.98 45.52
C TRP A 509 6.14 -15.35 45.93
N GLY A 510 6.46 -15.48 47.21
CA GLY A 510 7.66 -14.95 47.84
C GLY A 510 7.41 -14.72 49.33
N ALA A 511 8.46 -14.75 50.16
CA ALA A 511 8.28 -14.50 51.58
C ALA A 511 8.01 -13.01 51.82
N SER A 512 7.03 -12.69 52.67
CA SER A 512 6.55 -11.31 52.88
C SER A 512 7.59 -10.32 53.42
N ASP A 513 8.68 -10.85 53.97
CA ASP A 513 9.83 -10.13 54.50
C ASP A 513 11.02 -10.06 53.52
N SER A 514 10.89 -10.70 52.35
CA SER A 514 11.89 -10.61 51.29
C SER A 514 11.83 -9.26 50.58
N ALA A 515 12.96 -8.87 50.00
CA ALA A 515 13.01 -7.71 49.14
C ALA A 515 12.05 -7.87 47.95
N SER A 516 11.52 -6.76 47.44
CA SER A 516 10.51 -6.78 46.38
C SER A 516 11.00 -7.49 45.11
N ASP A 517 12.29 -7.38 44.80
CA ASP A 517 12.93 -8.04 43.66
C ASP A 517 13.11 -9.57 43.82
N ALA A 518 12.86 -10.12 45.02
CA ALA A 518 12.81 -11.57 45.25
C ALA A 518 11.39 -12.16 45.08
N MET A 519 10.39 -11.32 44.82
CA MET A 519 9.04 -11.78 44.50
C MET A 519 9.00 -12.41 43.11
N ASN A 520 8.15 -13.41 42.95
CA ASN A 520 8.00 -14.15 41.70
C ASN A 520 6.60 -13.96 41.16
N LEU A 521 6.48 -13.95 39.83
CA LEU A 521 5.24 -13.90 39.09
C LEU A 521 5.34 -14.82 37.87
N THR A 522 4.25 -15.50 37.55
CA THR A 522 4.05 -16.23 36.30
C THR A 522 2.72 -15.80 35.70
N ILE A 523 2.66 -15.78 34.37
CA ILE A 523 1.50 -15.29 33.62
C ILE A 523 1.11 -16.34 32.60
N ASN A 524 -0.13 -16.80 32.69
CA ASN A 524 -0.78 -17.72 31.75
C ASN A 524 -1.67 -16.92 30.79
N TYR A 525 -1.57 -17.24 29.50
CA TYR A 525 -2.17 -16.47 28.43
C TYR A 525 -3.55 -17.04 28.08
N PRO A 526 -4.56 -16.19 27.85
CA PRO A 526 -5.89 -16.67 27.49
C PRO A 526 -5.91 -17.46 26.18
N ASP A 527 -4.91 -17.26 25.32
CA ASP A 527 -4.78 -18.03 24.09
C ASP A 527 -4.53 -19.52 24.38
N SER A 528 -3.74 -19.87 25.40
CA SER A 528 -3.52 -21.28 25.78
C SER A 528 -4.70 -21.91 26.55
N ALA A 529 -5.63 -21.11 27.07
CA ALA A 529 -6.67 -21.53 28.02
C ALA A 529 -7.67 -22.58 27.52
N SER A 530 -7.72 -22.87 26.21
CA SER A 530 -8.51 -23.98 25.65
C SER A 530 -7.98 -25.37 26.03
N SER A 531 -6.74 -25.47 26.49
CA SER A 531 -6.08 -26.70 26.92
C SER A 531 -4.98 -26.40 27.94
N THR A 532 -5.03 -27.02 29.12
CA THR A 532 -4.07 -26.81 30.23
C THR A 532 -2.61 -27.22 29.94
N ALA A 533 -2.31 -27.63 28.70
CA ALA A 533 -1.02 -28.16 28.25
C ALA A 533 -0.53 -27.53 26.93
N ALA A 534 -1.15 -26.42 26.49
CA ALA A 534 -0.63 -25.61 25.39
C ALA A 534 0.25 -24.48 25.95
N MET A 535 1.37 -24.21 25.29
CA MET A 535 2.30 -23.14 25.66
C MET A 535 2.46 -22.17 24.50
N VAL A 536 2.32 -20.86 24.75
CA VAL A 536 2.58 -19.79 23.79
C VAL A 536 4.03 -19.31 23.87
N LEU A 537 4.68 -19.22 22.72
CA LEU A 537 6.04 -18.68 22.56
C LEU A 537 6.05 -17.49 21.61
N TYR A 538 7.01 -16.58 21.82
CA TYR A 538 7.30 -15.42 20.98
C TYR A 538 6.08 -14.56 20.59
N PRO A 539 5.22 -14.16 21.54
CA PRO A 539 4.07 -13.30 21.24
C PRO A 539 4.50 -12.00 20.52
N THR A 540 3.59 -11.46 19.71
CA THR A 540 3.88 -10.29 18.85
C THR A 540 3.20 -9.00 19.33
N ILE A 541 3.76 -7.86 18.93
CA ILE A 541 3.18 -6.53 19.09
C ILE A 541 2.94 -5.93 17.70
N GLN A 542 1.70 -5.59 17.38
CA GLN A 542 1.39 -4.92 16.11
C GLN A 542 1.82 -3.45 16.14
N THR A 543 2.47 -3.02 15.07
CA THR A 543 2.94 -1.66 14.85
C THR A 543 1.86 -0.77 14.22
N SER A 544 2.16 0.51 14.03
CA SER A 544 1.20 1.51 13.56
C SER A 544 0.78 1.32 12.10
N LYS A 545 1.55 0.57 11.32
CA LYS A 545 1.30 0.22 9.92
C LYS A 545 1.03 -1.27 9.70
N GLY A 546 0.83 -2.05 10.75
CA GLY A 546 0.32 -3.42 10.63
C GLY A 546 1.36 -4.54 10.72
N ALA A 547 2.66 -4.22 10.63
CA ALA A 547 3.71 -5.20 10.93
C ALA A 547 3.58 -5.75 12.36
N LYS A 548 4.06 -6.96 12.60
CA LYS A 548 4.00 -7.60 13.92
C LYS A 548 5.41 -7.92 14.39
N VAL A 549 5.82 -7.32 15.50
CA VAL A 549 7.17 -7.45 16.04
C VAL A 549 7.17 -8.50 17.14
N ALA A 550 8.02 -9.52 17.03
CA ALA A 550 8.34 -10.48 18.07
C ALA A 550 9.81 -10.36 18.48
N PHE A 551 10.05 -10.42 19.79
CA PHE A 551 11.39 -10.60 20.33
C PHE A 551 11.68 -12.09 20.39
N TYR A 552 12.87 -12.48 19.96
CA TYR A 552 13.30 -13.86 19.92
C TYR A 552 14.59 -14.04 20.71
N GLU A 553 14.68 -15.18 21.38
CA GLU A 553 15.92 -15.80 21.84
C GLU A 553 15.76 -17.34 21.77
N PRO A 554 16.86 -18.11 21.72
CA PRO A 554 16.78 -19.55 21.85
C PRO A 554 16.23 -19.95 23.22
N LEU A 555 15.30 -20.91 23.25
CA LEU A 555 14.66 -21.34 24.48
C LEU A 555 15.03 -22.78 24.83
N ASN A 556 15.38 -23.01 26.09
CA ASN A 556 15.47 -24.34 26.68
C ASN A 556 14.15 -24.65 27.41
N ILE A 557 13.40 -25.63 26.93
CA ILE A 557 12.04 -25.91 27.37
C ILE A 557 11.98 -27.32 27.97
N SER A 558 11.61 -27.39 29.26
CA SER A 558 11.21 -28.65 29.88
C SER A 558 9.79 -28.99 29.44
N LEU A 559 9.65 -30.08 28.70
CA LEU A 559 8.38 -30.55 28.15
C LEU A 559 7.52 -31.31 29.16
N SER A 560 8.06 -31.67 30.33
CA SER A 560 7.33 -32.35 31.41
C SER A 560 7.10 -31.49 32.65
N SER A 561 7.48 -30.20 32.59
CA SER A 561 7.35 -29.26 33.72
C SER A 561 7.48 -27.80 33.24
N TRP A 562 6.80 -27.44 32.15
CA TRP A 562 6.95 -26.12 31.53
C TRP A 562 6.35 -24.98 32.37
N ASP A 563 5.28 -25.30 33.13
CA ASP A 563 4.45 -24.35 33.87
C ASP A 563 4.95 -24.07 35.29
N ASN A 564 6.09 -24.65 35.68
CA ASN A 564 6.69 -24.49 37.01
C ASN A 564 5.74 -24.79 38.17
N SER A 565 4.75 -25.66 37.99
CA SER A 565 3.68 -25.94 38.96
C SER A 565 4.13 -26.72 40.22
N SER A 566 5.43 -27.02 40.34
CA SER A 566 6.03 -27.45 41.60
C SER A 566 5.95 -26.31 42.63
N ASN A 567 5.05 -26.45 43.60
CA ASN A 567 4.84 -25.53 44.70
C ASN A 567 6.15 -24.98 45.30
N ASN A 568 6.22 -23.66 45.40
CA ASN A 568 7.00 -22.96 46.42
C ASN A 568 8.54 -23.16 46.38
N GLY A 569 9.14 -23.07 45.21
CA GLY A 569 10.59 -22.82 45.09
C GLY A 569 11.54 -23.92 45.55
N ASP A 570 11.04 -25.13 45.87
CA ASP A 570 11.90 -26.27 46.19
C ASP A 570 11.94 -27.28 45.04
N VAL A 571 13.09 -27.34 44.37
CA VAL A 571 13.41 -28.22 43.25
C VAL A 571 13.42 -29.72 43.66
N PHE A 572 13.16 -30.07 44.92
CA PHE A 572 13.29 -31.45 45.44
C PHE A 572 12.00 -32.13 45.94
N SER A 573 10.81 -31.66 45.59
CA SER A 573 9.55 -32.27 46.08
C SER A 573 8.82 -33.22 45.10
N GLY A 574 9.52 -33.88 44.16
CA GLY A 574 9.06 -35.10 43.48
C GLY A 574 7.65 -35.10 42.83
N THR A 575 7.02 -33.93 42.66
CA THR A 575 5.69 -33.76 42.07
C THR A 575 5.91 -33.18 40.67
N GLN A 576 5.57 -33.98 39.66
CA GLN A 576 5.77 -33.67 38.24
C GLN A 576 4.91 -32.47 37.83
N GLY A 577 5.49 -31.51 37.10
CA GLY A 577 4.74 -30.40 36.51
C GLY A 577 3.80 -30.89 35.38
N ASN A 578 3.13 -29.98 34.68
CA ASN A 578 2.28 -30.39 33.56
C ASN A 578 3.12 -30.67 32.31
N ASP A 579 2.76 -31.71 31.57
CA ASP A 579 3.36 -32.03 30.28
C ASP A 579 2.90 -31.03 29.21
N VAL A 580 3.80 -30.64 28.30
CA VAL A 580 3.47 -29.88 27.10
C VAL A 580 2.88 -30.84 26.08
N THR A 581 1.65 -30.56 25.63
CA THR A 581 1.04 -31.26 24.50
C THR A 581 1.08 -30.45 23.21
N THR A 582 1.24 -29.13 23.33
CA THR A 582 1.19 -28.22 22.18
C THR A 582 2.05 -26.99 22.42
N ILE A 583 2.83 -26.62 21.42
CA ILE A 583 3.58 -25.36 21.38
C ILE A 583 2.96 -24.47 20.32
N ARG A 584 2.59 -23.25 20.68
CA ARG A 584 1.99 -22.25 19.79
C ARG A 584 3.03 -21.23 19.40
N LEU A 585 3.27 -21.14 18.09
CA LEU A 585 4.26 -20.25 17.49
C LEU A 585 3.55 -19.30 16.52
N PRO A 586 3.90 -18.00 16.50
CA PRO A 586 3.29 -17.06 15.57
C PRO A 586 3.64 -17.44 14.13
N ASP A 587 2.63 -17.42 13.28
CA ASP A 587 2.71 -17.72 11.85
C ASP A 587 2.51 -16.48 10.97
N GLY A 588 2.36 -15.32 11.61
CA GLY A 588 2.08 -14.05 10.97
C GLY A 588 0.60 -13.65 10.99
N ASP A 589 -0.34 -14.53 11.35
CA ASP A 589 -1.78 -14.20 11.51
C ASP A 589 -2.48 -14.82 12.72
N GLY A 590 -1.70 -15.18 13.73
CA GLY A 590 -2.16 -15.77 14.95
C GLY A 590 -1.09 -16.71 15.48
N TYR A 591 -1.45 -17.98 15.60
CA TYR A 591 -0.57 -19.04 16.04
C TYR A 591 -0.85 -20.33 15.28
N THR A 592 0.21 -21.05 14.93
CA THR A 592 0.14 -22.44 14.51
C THR A 592 0.52 -23.35 15.67
N ASP A 593 -0.29 -24.39 15.89
CA ASP A 593 -0.05 -25.44 16.87
C ASP A 593 1.00 -26.45 16.37
N VAL A 594 2.06 -26.65 17.16
CA VAL A 594 3.03 -27.74 17.01
C VAL A 594 2.76 -28.78 18.09
N ALA A 595 2.34 -29.98 17.66
CA ALA A 595 2.04 -31.07 18.57
C ALA A 595 3.31 -31.59 19.25
N VAL A 596 3.23 -31.78 20.57
CA VAL A 596 4.25 -32.41 21.40
C VAL A 596 3.65 -33.65 22.03
N LEU A 597 4.38 -34.77 21.99
CA LEU A 597 4.01 -35.97 22.72
C LEU A 597 5.24 -36.48 23.46
N LEU A 598 5.13 -36.56 24.79
CA LEU A 598 6.10 -37.31 25.59
C LEU A 598 5.85 -38.80 25.38
N SER A 599 6.89 -39.58 25.09
CA SER A 599 6.71 -41.02 24.94
C SER A 599 6.43 -41.65 26.30
N SER A 600 5.24 -42.23 26.47
CA SER A 600 4.90 -43.05 27.64
C SER A 600 5.39 -44.50 27.50
N ASP A 601 6.15 -44.80 26.45
CA ASP A 601 6.43 -46.18 26.06
C ASP A 601 7.71 -46.71 26.74
N THR A 602 7.53 -47.84 27.39
CA THR A 602 8.49 -48.73 28.07
C THR A 602 9.70 -49.20 27.25
N ALA A 603 10.05 -48.52 26.15
CA ALA A 603 11.29 -48.74 25.38
C ALA A 603 12.48 -47.92 25.94
N ALA A 604 12.46 -47.59 27.23
CA ALA A 604 13.66 -47.27 28.00
C ALA A 604 14.52 -48.53 28.15
N ALA A 605 15.07 -49.06 27.06
CA ALA A 605 16.17 -50.02 27.16
C ALA A 605 17.47 -49.33 27.60
N ASN A 606 17.58 -47.99 27.45
CA ASN A 606 18.80 -47.23 27.71
C ASN A 606 18.63 -45.95 28.57
N GLY A 607 17.46 -45.68 29.18
CA GLY A 607 17.32 -44.58 30.15
C GLY A 607 17.44 -43.15 29.59
N ALA A 608 17.15 -42.93 28.30
CA ALA A 608 17.00 -41.60 27.73
C ALA A 608 15.51 -41.37 27.41
N GLY A 609 14.83 -40.49 28.14
CA GLY A 609 13.43 -40.17 27.85
C GLY A 609 13.28 -39.53 26.47
N ASN A 610 12.32 -40.03 25.69
CA ASN A 610 12.06 -39.60 24.31
C ASN A 610 10.78 -38.74 24.24
N PHE A 611 10.78 -37.75 23.37
CA PHE A 611 9.59 -36.97 22.99
C PHE A 611 9.46 -36.94 21.47
N SER A 612 8.30 -36.52 20.98
CA SER A 612 8.08 -36.29 19.55
C SER A 612 7.54 -34.88 19.31
N ILE A 613 7.97 -34.29 18.20
CA ILE A 613 7.55 -32.98 17.71
C ILE A 613 6.89 -33.19 16.35
N GLY A 614 5.63 -32.78 16.22
CA GLY A 614 4.84 -33.00 14.99
C GLY A 614 4.76 -34.48 14.60
N GLY A 615 4.79 -35.39 15.58
CA GLY A 615 4.77 -36.84 15.37
C GLY A 615 6.10 -37.48 14.96
N THR A 616 7.21 -36.71 14.92
CA THR A 616 8.55 -37.24 14.67
C THR A 616 9.35 -37.27 15.97
N ASN A 617 9.98 -38.40 16.28
CA ASN A 617 10.77 -38.56 17.51
C ASN A 617 12.00 -37.66 17.51
N VAL A 618 12.30 -37.09 18.67
CA VAL A 618 13.53 -36.35 18.98
C VAL A 618 14.16 -37.01 20.22
N SER A 619 15.43 -37.42 20.12
CA SER A 619 16.12 -38.22 21.14
C SER A 619 17.63 -38.05 21.08
N ALA A 620 18.35 -38.69 22.00
CA ALA A 620 19.81 -38.74 22.01
C ALA A 620 20.43 -39.52 20.81
N ASP A 621 19.61 -40.18 19.99
CA ASP A 621 20.08 -40.86 18.78
C ASP A 621 20.58 -39.82 17.76
N PRO A 622 21.84 -39.93 17.26
CA PRO A 622 22.40 -39.06 16.23
C PRO A 622 21.48 -38.84 15.01
N GLU A 623 20.68 -39.83 14.62
CA GLU A 623 19.76 -39.74 13.48
C GLU A 623 18.44 -39.02 13.82
N SER A 624 18.18 -38.76 15.11
CA SER A 624 16.96 -38.13 15.64
C SER A 624 17.27 -37.01 16.66
N LEU A 625 18.45 -36.39 16.59
CA LEU A 625 18.87 -35.33 17.51
C LEU A 625 18.04 -34.04 17.38
N ALA A 626 17.38 -33.85 16.24
CA ALA A 626 16.72 -32.59 15.92
C ALA A 626 15.53 -32.80 14.98
N LYS A 627 14.54 -31.92 15.10
CA LYS A 627 13.39 -31.84 14.21
C LYS A 627 13.08 -30.39 13.88
N SER A 628 13.22 -30.04 12.60
CA SER A 628 12.72 -28.75 12.09
C SER A 628 11.22 -28.83 11.75
N VAL A 629 10.51 -27.77 12.12
CA VAL A 629 9.09 -27.53 11.82
C VAL A 629 8.95 -26.13 11.25
N THR A 630 8.25 -26.00 10.13
CA THR A 630 7.93 -24.71 9.52
C THR A 630 6.57 -24.23 10.06
N VAL A 631 6.54 -23.01 10.58
CA VAL A 631 5.35 -22.32 11.08
C VAL A 631 5.23 -21.00 10.33
N GLY A 632 4.14 -20.83 9.59
CA GLY A 632 4.06 -19.77 8.58
C GLY A 632 5.24 -19.86 7.61
N ARG A 633 6.07 -18.81 7.59
CA ARG A 633 7.32 -18.72 6.80
C ARG A 633 8.60 -18.89 7.61
N LEU A 634 8.49 -19.08 8.91
CA LEU A 634 9.63 -19.32 9.80
C LEU A 634 9.87 -20.81 9.98
N THR A 635 11.14 -21.19 10.15
CA THR A 635 11.50 -22.58 10.48
C THR A 635 12.11 -22.64 11.86
N TYR A 636 11.53 -23.47 12.72
CA TYR A 636 11.98 -23.71 14.08
C TYR A 636 12.60 -25.09 14.21
N ASN A 637 13.79 -25.17 14.79
CA ASN A 637 14.55 -26.39 15.01
C ASN A 637 14.47 -26.80 16.49
N PHE A 638 13.80 -27.92 16.75
CA PHE A 638 13.69 -28.54 18.06
C PHE A 638 14.81 -29.56 18.22
N THR A 639 15.77 -29.28 19.08
CA THR A 639 16.93 -30.15 19.30
C THR A 639 16.82 -30.85 20.64
N TRP A 640 17.38 -32.06 20.74
CA TRP A 640 17.44 -32.82 21.98
C TRP A 640 18.40 -32.14 22.95
N GLY A 641 17.88 -31.69 24.09
CA GLY A 641 18.67 -31.12 25.19
C GLY A 641 18.84 -32.07 26.38
N GLY A 642 18.07 -33.15 26.43
CA GLY A 642 17.99 -34.08 27.56
C GLY A 642 16.66 -34.83 27.61
N GLU A 643 16.46 -35.62 28.66
CA GLU A 643 15.16 -36.26 28.93
C GLU A 643 14.06 -35.19 29.07
N ASN A 644 13.03 -35.28 28.22
CA ASN A 644 11.92 -34.32 28.14
C ASN A 644 12.37 -32.85 28.08
N LEU A 645 13.56 -32.58 27.52
CA LEU A 645 14.15 -31.25 27.41
C LEU A 645 14.50 -30.99 25.94
N THR A 646 14.02 -29.87 25.41
CA THR A 646 14.36 -29.43 24.06
C THR A 646 14.97 -28.04 24.05
N SER A 647 16.00 -27.85 23.21
CA SER A 647 16.48 -26.51 22.86
C SER A 647 15.86 -26.12 21.52
N LEU A 648 15.07 -25.05 21.55
CA LEU A 648 14.34 -24.50 20.43
C LEU A 648 15.12 -23.33 19.82
N TYR A 649 15.40 -23.43 18.53
CA TYR A 649 16.06 -22.38 17.74
C TYR A 649 15.17 -21.95 16.58
N LEU A 650 15.18 -20.66 16.26
CA LEU A 650 14.83 -20.17 14.92
C LEU A 650 15.99 -20.50 13.97
N VAL A 651 15.64 -20.99 12.78
CA VAL A 651 16.59 -21.27 11.70
C VAL A 651 16.62 -20.05 10.78
N SER A 652 17.82 -19.53 10.50
CA SER A 652 17.97 -18.45 9.52
C SER A 652 17.51 -18.94 8.14
N PRO A 653 16.84 -18.11 7.32
CA PRO A 653 16.55 -18.40 5.92
C PRO A 653 17.79 -18.85 5.12
N ASP A 654 18.98 -18.36 5.48
CA ASP A 654 20.27 -18.74 4.86
C ASP A 654 20.85 -20.06 5.40
N GLY A 655 20.17 -20.67 6.36
CA GLY A 655 20.57 -21.89 7.04
C GLY A 655 21.28 -21.64 8.38
N GLY A 656 21.33 -22.68 9.20
CA GLY A 656 21.89 -22.62 10.55
C GLY A 656 20.91 -22.04 11.59
N ASN A 657 21.18 -22.35 12.86
CA ASN A 657 20.37 -21.87 13.97
C ASN A 657 20.81 -20.46 14.39
N ILE A 658 19.86 -19.57 14.64
CA ILE A 658 20.10 -18.28 15.27
C ILE A 658 20.28 -18.52 16.77
N ALA A 659 21.52 -18.39 17.24
CA ALA A 659 21.96 -18.77 18.59
C ALA A 659 21.93 -17.63 19.63
N GLY A 660 21.64 -16.39 19.20
CA GLY A 660 21.44 -15.24 20.07
C GLY A 660 20.07 -14.60 19.88
N PRO A 661 19.79 -13.49 20.58
CA PRO A 661 18.59 -12.72 20.41
C PRO A 661 18.42 -12.20 18.97
N ALA A 662 17.18 -12.11 18.52
CA ALA A 662 16.84 -11.50 17.24
C ALA A 662 15.50 -10.74 17.34
N LEU A 663 15.30 -9.82 16.41
CA LEU A 663 14.01 -9.16 16.22
C LEU A 663 13.35 -9.74 14.97
N ILE A 664 12.14 -10.27 15.13
CA ILE A 664 11.32 -10.77 14.03
C ILE A 664 10.25 -9.73 13.73
N VAL A 665 10.11 -9.35 12.47
CA VAL A 665 9.06 -8.47 11.98
C VAL A 665 8.26 -9.25 10.94
N PHE A 666 7.08 -9.74 11.32
CA PHE A 666 6.15 -10.34 10.37
C PHE A 666 5.48 -9.24 9.55
N GLU A 667 5.41 -9.48 8.25
CA GLU A 667 4.66 -8.69 7.30
C GLU A 667 3.20 -9.14 7.27
N GLU A 668 2.34 -8.28 6.73
CA GLU A 668 0.96 -8.66 6.45
C GLU A 668 0.87 -9.58 5.23
N LYS A 669 -0.36 -10.05 4.97
CA LYS A 669 -0.62 -11.04 3.93
C LYS A 669 -0.32 -10.49 2.54
N ASP A 670 0.68 -11.05 1.87
CA ASP A 670 1.06 -10.70 0.50
C ASP A 670 0.03 -11.17 -0.56
N ASP A 671 0.26 -10.78 -1.80
CA ASP A 671 -0.53 -11.17 -2.98
C ASP A 671 -0.49 -12.68 -3.29
N ASN A 672 0.51 -13.39 -2.75
CA ASN A 672 0.64 -14.85 -2.79
C ASN A 672 0.06 -15.53 -1.56
N THR A 673 -0.70 -14.80 -0.74
CA THR A 673 -1.39 -15.25 0.48
C THR A 673 -0.49 -15.70 1.63
N ASN A 674 0.77 -15.26 1.66
CA ASN A 674 1.75 -15.60 2.68
C ASN A 674 1.98 -14.44 3.65
N TYR A 675 2.38 -14.78 4.87
CA TYR A 675 2.89 -13.84 5.86
C TYR A 675 4.41 -14.03 5.94
N GLU A 676 5.13 -13.22 5.17
CA GLU A 676 6.59 -13.23 5.16
C GLU A 676 7.13 -12.51 6.42
N ALA A 677 8.42 -12.62 6.67
CA ALA A 677 9.06 -12.00 7.81
C ALA A 677 10.47 -11.50 7.50
N VAL A 678 10.84 -10.43 8.18
CA VAL A 678 12.18 -9.85 8.22
C VAL A 678 12.78 -10.13 9.60
N ILE A 679 13.98 -10.70 9.67
CA ILE A 679 14.65 -11.12 10.90
C ILE A 679 15.96 -10.34 11.03
N THR A 680 16.06 -9.51 12.06
CA THR A 680 17.31 -8.80 12.39
C THR A 680 18.10 -9.62 13.41
N THR A 681 19.26 -10.13 12.99
CA THR A 681 20.20 -10.87 13.84
C THR A 681 21.24 -9.95 14.47
N VAL A 682 21.78 -10.36 15.61
CA VAL A 682 22.75 -9.57 16.39
C VAL A 682 24.13 -10.22 16.33
N GLU A 683 25.19 -9.39 16.27
CA GLU A 683 26.57 -9.88 16.29
C GLU A 683 26.89 -10.57 17.62
N ALA A 684 27.67 -11.66 17.56
CA ALA A 684 28.20 -12.29 18.76
C ALA A 684 29.22 -11.33 19.38
N GLY A 685 28.84 -10.65 20.46
CA GLY A 685 29.76 -9.79 21.22
C GLY A 685 30.83 -10.64 21.89
N GLY A 686 32.11 -10.39 21.60
CA GLY A 686 33.20 -11.21 22.13
C GLY A 686 33.47 -10.98 23.63
N ASN A 687 33.27 -9.75 24.11
CA ASN A 687 33.28 -9.36 25.52
C ASN A 687 32.49 -8.06 25.72
N SER A 688 32.26 -7.60 26.96
CA SER A 688 31.47 -6.38 27.24
C SER A 688 32.03 -5.07 26.69
N ASP A 689 33.32 -5.06 26.32
CA ASP A 689 34.00 -3.92 25.70
C ASP A 689 34.02 -4.05 24.16
N ASP A 690 33.61 -5.20 23.61
CA ASP A 690 33.38 -5.36 22.18
C ASP A 690 31.98 -4.80 21.85
N GLY A 691 31.95 -3.82 20.95
CA GLY A 691 30.72 -3.24 20.43
C GLY A 691 29.77 -4.33 19.91
N ILE A 692 28.48 -4.25 20.25
CA ILE A 692 27.45 -5.07 19.60
C ILE A 692 26.69 -4.26 18.58
N GLY A 693 26.37 -4.88 17.45
CA GLY A 693 25.60 -4.31 16.35
C GLY A 693 24.67 -5.31 15.67
N VAL A 694 23.98 -4.83 14.65
CA VAL A 694 23.24 -5.69 13.72
C VAL A 694 24.23 -6.54 12.94
N ASN A 695 24.09 -7.86 13.03
CA ASN A 695 24.91 -8.77 12.23
C ASN A 695 24.41 -8.79 10.80
N ASP A 696 23.11 -9.04 10.64
CA ASP A 696 22.45 -9.12 9.35
C ASP A 696 20.93 -8.97 9.48
N VAL A 697 20.28 -8.56 8.39
CA VAL A 697 18.82 -8.52 8.26
C VAL A 697 18.40 -9.49 7.15
N VAL A 698 17.87 -10.64 7.54
CA VAL A 698 17.49 -11.73 6.63
C VAL A 698 15.98 -11.78 6.42
N ARG A 699 15.52 -12.36 5.32
CA ARG A 699 14.10 -12.39 4.92
C ARG A 699 13.64 -13.82 4.63
N THR A 700 12.38 -14.11 4.91
CA THR A 700 11.81 -15.43 4.57
C THR A 700 11.41 -15.58 3.11
N TRP A 701 11.29 -14.47 2.39
CA TRP A 701 10.95 -14.47 0.98
C TRP A 701 12.21 -14.57 0.11
N GLY A 702 12.30 -15.64 -0.68
CA GLY A 702 13.47 -15.93 -1.51
C GLY A 702 14.68 -16.41 -0.68
N GLY A 703 15.80 -16.70 -1.36
CA GLY A 703 17.09 -16.82 -0.67
C GLY A 703 17.78 -15.46 -0.69
N ASP A 704 18.51 -15.10 0.38
CA ASP A 704 19.12 -13.77 0.54
C ASP A 704 20.00 -13.37 -0.66
N ALA A 705 20.73 -14.33 -1.24
CA ALA A 705 21.57 -14.15 -2.43
C ALA A 705 20.83 -13.77 -3.74
N VAL A 706 19.49 -13.74 -3.75
CA VAL A 706 18.69 -13.34 -4.92
C VAL A 706 18.41 -11.83 -4.91
N TRP A 707 18.44 -11.18 -3.74
CA TRP A 707 18.13 -9.76 -3.55
C TRP A 707 19.17 -9.07 -2.69
N ASP A 708 20.43 -9.14 -3.14
CA ASP A 708 21.59 -8.62 -2.42
C ASP A 708 21.40 -7.19 -1.90
N ARG A 709 21.92 -6.97 -0.69
CA ARG A 709 22.06 -5.67 -0.06
C ARG A 709 22.85 -4.71 -0.96
N ILE A 710 22.21 -3.65 -1.42
CA ILE A 710 22.79 -2.73 -2.41
C ILE A 710 23.47 -1.56 -1.71
N SER A 711 24.81 -1.48 -1.78
CA SER A 711 25.58 -0.33 -1.29
C SER A 711 25.20 0.96 -2.04
N LEU A 712 24.90 2.05 -1.33
CA LEU A 712 24.53 3.33 -1.95
C LEU A 712 25.72 3.90 -2.73
N ALA A 713 25.45 4.47 -3.90
CA ALA A 713 26.45 5.20 -4.68
C ALA A 713 26.84 6.53 -4.00
N SER A 714 25.88 7.16 -3.31
CA SER A 714 26.10 8.41 -2.56
C SER A 714 26.86 8.20 -1.25
N ASN A 715 26.71 7.04 -0.62
CA ASN A 715 27.39 6.68 0.63
C ASN A 715 27.62 5.17 0.72
N SER A 716 28.86 4.73 0.51
CA SER A 716 29.19 3.31 0.53
C SER A 716 29.09 2.64 1.91
N LYS A 717 28.94 3.41 2.99
CA LYS A 717 28.69 2.93 4.35
C LYS A 717 27.23 2.55 4.60
N LEU A 718 26.33 2.90 3.68
CA LEU A 718 24.93 2.53 3.75
C LEU A 718 24.64 1.47 2.69
N THR A 719 23.86 0.47 3.08
CA THR A 719 23.28 -0.50 2.15
C THR A 719 21.76 -0.43 2.24
N LYS A 720 21.09 -0.62 1.12
CA LYS A 720 19.63 -0.70 1.05
C LYS A 720 19.18 -1.87 0.20
N GLU A 721 18.02 -2.35 0.55
CA GLU A 721 17.35 -3.44 -0.13
C GLU A 721 15.86 -3.34 0.15
N ALA A 722 15.04 -3.97 -0.69
CA ALA A 722 13.60 -4.03 -0.51
C ALA A 722 13.10 -5.47 -0.63
N ASP A 723 12.08 -5.82 0.16
CA ASP A 723 11.39 -7.11 0.06
C ASP A 723 10.18 -7.06 -0.89
N LEU A 724 9.48 -8.19 -0.99
CA LEU A 724 8.28 -8.35 -1.81
C LEU A 724 7.10 -7.50 -1.32
N TRP A 725 6.98 -7.29 0.00
CA TRP A 725 5.97 -6.37 0.55
C TRP A 725 6.23 -4.92 0.11
N GLY A 726 7.51 -4.61 -0.12
CA GLY A 726 8.04 -3.30 -0.45
C GLY A 726 8.52 -2.56 0.79
N SER A 727 8.77 -3.25 1.91
CA SER A 727 9.55 -2.72 3.02
C SER A 727 10.98 -2.49 2.58
N ILE A 728 11.59 -1.40 3.05
CA ILE A 728 12.96 -1.03 2.69
C ILE A 728 13.83 -1.16 3.92
N VAL A 729 14.79 -2.08 3.88
CA VAL A 729 15.81 -2.20 4.92
C VAL A 729 16.98 -1.30 4.56
N THR A 730 17.39 -0.45 5.50
CA THR A 730 18.61 0.33 5.41
C THR A 730 19.54 -0.12 6.52
N GLU A 731 20.71 -0.63 6.16
CA GLU A 731 21.76 -0.92 7.13
C GLU A 731 22.88 0.12 7.04
N ASP A 732 23.33 0.57 8.21
CA ASP A 732 24.36 1.58 8.38
C ASP A 732 25.59 0.95 9.06
N SER A 733 26.69 0.87 8.31
CA SER A 733 27.99 0.40 8.77
C SER A 733 29.01 1.55 8.84
N THR A 734 28.54 2.77 9.13
CA THR A 734 29.42 3.93 9.40
C THR A 734 30.37 3.61 10.55
N ASP A 735 29.83 3.01 11.60
CA ASP A 735 30.59 2.20 12.55
C ASP A 735 30.65 0.76 12.01
N SER A 736 31.86 0.26 11.74
CA SER A 736 32.04 -1.09 11.19
C SER A 736 31.82 -2.18 12.22
N ASP A 737 31.98 -1.85 13.49
CA ASP A 737 31.98 -2.79 14.61
C ASP A 737 30.61 -2.76 15.33
N GLN A 738 29.76 -1.79 15.00
CA GLN A 738 28.44 -1.59 15.56
C GLN A 738 27.43 -1.15 14.50
N LYS A 739 27.05 -2.06 13.60
CA LYS A 739 26.08 -1.73 12.55
C LYS A 739 24.69 -1.45 13.13
N GLN A 740 23.93 -0.63 12.41
CA GLN A 740 22.53 -0.30 12.71
C GLN A 740 21.63 -0.70 11.55
N ALA A 741 20.35 -0.89 11.82
CA ALA A 741 19.35 -1.16 10.78
C ALA A 741 18.10 -0.31 10.97
N THR A 742 17.44 0.03 9.87
CA THR A 742 16.11 0.64 9.87
C THR A 742 15.25 -0.04 8.82
N ILE A 743 14.10 -0.56 9.24
CA ILE A 743 13.10 -1.17 8.37
C ILE A 743 12.01 -0.12 8.14
N SER A 744 11.88 0.36 6.90
CA SER A 744 10.82 1.29 6.48
C SER A 744 9.63 0.51 5.93
N TYR A 745 8.61 0.30 6.76
CA TYR A 745 7.49 -0.60 6.51
C TYR A 745 6.23 0.16 6.03
N PRO A 746 5.64 -0.18 4.87
CA PRO A 746 4.40 0.43 4.35
C PRO A 746 3.13 -0.25 4.91
N ASP A 747 2.02 0.50 4.97
CA ASP A 747 0.71 0.01 5.47
C ASP A 747 -0.01 -0.96 4.52
N GLU A 748 0.41 -0.99 3.26
CA GLU A 748 -0.08 -1.92 2.26
C GLU A 748 1.07 -2.38 1.38
N GLN A 749 0.91 -3.55 0.76
CA GLN A 749 1.87 -4.05 -0.22
C GLN A 749 2.07 -3.03 -1.34
N VAL A 750 3.33 -2.68 -1.61
CA VAL A 750 3.71 -1.66 -2.58
C VAL A 750 3.45 -2.17 -3.98
N ALA A 751 2.65 -1.43 -4.74
CA ALA A 751 2.37 -1.71 -6.14
C ALA A 751 2.77 -0.54 -7.05
N ALA A 752 3.19 -0.88 -8.26
CA ALA A 752 3.51 0.07 -9.33
C ALA A 752 2.25 0.43 -10.14
N LEU A 753 1.99 1.73 -10.27
CA LEU A 753 0.91 2.26 -11.09
C LEU A 753 1.45 2.55 -12.50
N ILE A 754 1.36 1.53 -13.36
CA ILE A 754 1.89 1.58 -14.73
C ILE A 754 0.75 1.66 -15.75
N TYR A 755 0.91 2.53 -16.73
CA TYR A 755 -0.07 2.78 -17.79
C TYR A 755 0.58 2.64 -19.17
N ALA A 756 -0.21 2.20 -20.14
CA ALA A 756 0.07 2.44 -21.55
C ALA A 756 -0.84 3.56 -22.03
N ALA A 757 -0.30 4.58 -22.67
CA ALA A 757 -1.08 5.78 -22.99
C ALA A 757 -0.67 6.40 -24.31
N ALA A 758 -1.57 7.18 -24.91
CA ALA A 758 -1.20 8.09 -25.98
C ALA A 758 -0.12 9.06 -25.47
N ASN A 759 0.79 9.48 -26.34
CA ASN A 759 1.90 10.37 -25.95
C ASN A 759 1.40 11.71 -25.39
N ALA A 760 0.28 12.21 -25.92
CA ALA A 760 -0.37 13.44 -25.44
C ALA A 760 -1.20 13.26 -24.16
N ALA A 761 -1.32 12.03 -23.62
CA ALA A 761 -2.06 11.79 -22.39
C ALA A 761 -1.23 12.23 -21.18
N GLU A 762 -1.88 12.95 -20.27
CA GLU A 762 -1.33 13.40 -19.00
C GLU A 762 -1.85 12.49 -17.90
N ILE A 763 -0.92 11.91 -17.15
CA ILE A 763 -1.20 10.99 -16.05
C ILE A 763 -0.50 11.58 -14.84
N GLU A 764 -1.28 12.22 -13.97
CA GLU A 764 -0.75 12.77 -12.74
C GLU A 764 -1.11 11.82 -11.60
N ALA A 765 -0.09 11.18 -11.04
CA ALA A 765 -0.24 10.52 -9.76
C ALA A 765 -0.48 11.58 -8.69
N ALA A 766 -1.57 11.44 -7.92
CA ALA A 766 -1.74 12.24 -6.72
C ALA A 766 -0.56 11.95 -5.80
N THR A 767 0.40 12.87 -5.73
CA THR A 767 1.48 12.75 -4.75
C THR A 767 0.82 12.69 -3.38
N SER A 768 1.09 11.63 -2.63
CA SER A 768 0.80 11.53 -1.20
C SER A 768 1.73 12.52 -0.48
N GLY A 769 1.47 13.81 -0.67
CA GLY A 769 2.25 14.93 -0.20
C GLY A 769 1.29 15.98 0.33
N GLY A 770 0.94 15.83 1.61
CA GLY A 770 0.12 16.78 2.35
C GLY A 770 -1.30 16.27 2.61
N SER A 771 -1.54 15.84 3.84
CA SER A 771 -2.87 15.71 4.43
C SER A 771 -3.70 16.97 4.13
N THR A 772 -4.52 16.90 3.10
CA THR A 772 -5.56 17.89 2.77
C THR A 772 -6.95 17.25 2.73
N GLY A 773 -7.03 15.93 2.98
CA GLY A 773 -8.28 15.16 2.93
C GLY A 773 -9.21 15.41 4.13
N VAL A 774 -8.70 15.80 5.29
CA VAL A 774 -9.57 16.13 6.43
C VAL A 774 -10.16 17.51 6.23
N LYS A 775 -11.41 17.61 5.80
CA LYS A 775 -12.11 18.90 5.79
C LYS A 775 -12.26 19.38 7.22
N ALA A 776 -11.72 20.56 7.50
CA ALA A 776 -12.04 21.28 8.72
C ALA A 776 -13.49 21.79 8.61
N LEU A 777 -14.27 21.55 9.65
CA LEU A 777 -15.64 22.02 9.83
C LEU A 777 -15.69 23.57 9.85
N GLY A 778 -14.59 24.19 10.27
CA GLY A 778 -14.49 25.63 10.46
C GLY A 778 -15.28 26.11 11.68
N SER A 779 -15.43 27.43 11.82
CA SER A 779 -16.24 28.02 12.88
C SER A 779 -17.73 27.94 12.51
N VAL A 780 -18.43 26.96 13.08
CA VAL A 780 -19.89 26.78 12.86
C VAL A 780 -20.75 27.24 14.05
N ALA A 781 -20.14 27.63 15.16
CA ALA A 781 -20.84 28.15 16.32
C ALA A 781 -21.14 29.66 16.18
N VAL A 782 -22.39 30.06 16.35
CA VAL A 782 -22.85 31.46 16.29
C VAL A 782 -23.80 31.77 17.45
N ALA A 783 -23.84 33.03 17.88
CA ALA A 783 -24.81 33.45 18.88
C ALA A 783 -26.23 33.50 18.28
N ASP A 784 -27.25 33.34 19.12
CA ASP A 784 -28.66 33.39 18.72
C ASP A 784 -29.06 34.72 18.06
N SER A 785 -28.43 35.83 18.47
CA SER A 785 -28.56 37.15 17.82
C SER A 785 -28.02 37.20 16.38
N GLU A 786 -27.20 36.23 15.97
CA GLU A 786 -26.55 36.14 14.65
C GLU A 786 -27.17 35.06 13.76
N VAL A 787 -28.29 34.44 14.18
CA VAL A 787 -28.94 33.34 13.45
C VAL A 787 -29.31 33.71 12.00
N SER A 788 -29.54 34.99 11.71
CA SER A 788 -29.82 35.48 10.37
C SER A 788 -28.71 35.15 9.37
N ALA A 789 -27.44 35.13 9.81
CA ALA A 789 -26.27 34.80 8.99
C ALA A 789 -26.18 33.30 8.62
N VAL A 790 -26.87 32.44 9.37
CA VAL A 790 -26.85 30.97 9.18
C VAL A 790 -28.23 30.37 8.88
N SER A 791 -29.23 31.22 8.63
CA SER A 791 -30.63 30.86 8.39
C SER A 791 -30.86 29.83 7.27
N ALA A 792 -29.93 29.73 6.33
CA ALA A 792 -29.96 28.79 5.21
C ALA A 792 -29.36 27.39 5.53
N LYS A 793 -28.80 27.16 6.73
CA LYS A 793 -28.17 25.88 7.14
C LYS A 793 -29.09 25.04 8.02
N ASN A 794 -28.73 23.76 8.26
CA ASN A 794 -29.34 23.01 9.36
C ASN A 794 -28.80 23.54 10.71
N LEU A 795 -29.66 23.62 11.72
CA LEU A 795 -29.32 24.25 13.01
C LEU A 795 -29.28 23.21 14.13
N ILE A 796 -28.23 23.25 14.95
CA ILE A 796 -28.23 22.62 16.28
C ILE A 796 -28.34 23.75 17.29
N VAL A 797 -29.47 23.82 17.99
CA VAL A 797 -29.76 24.89 18.94
C VAL A 797 -29.46 24.37 20.34
N VAL A 798 -28.44 24.94 20.98
CA VAL A 798 -27.99 24.52 22.31
C VAL A 798 -28.49 25.51 23.37
N GLY A 799 -29.10 24.97 24.41
CA GLY A 799 -29.66 25.72 25.53
C GLY A 799 -31.17 25.93 25.43
N GLY A 800 -31.82 26.08 26.57
CA GLY A 800 -33.27 26.28 26.66
C GLY A 800 -33.74 27.65 26.17
N ASN A 801 -35.06 27.81 26.02
CA ASN A 801 -35.70 29.06 25.59
C ASN A 801 -35.50 30.26 26.53
N CYS A 802 -34.97 30.04 27.73
CA CYS A 802 -34.63 31.11 28.67
C CYS A 802 -33.42 31.95 28.19
N VAL A 803 -32.43 31.31 27.57
CA VAL A 803 -31.16 31.94 27.18
C VAL A 803 -30.98 32.02 25.66
N ASN A 804 -31.75 31.24 24.91
CA ASN A 804 -31.63 31.12 23.46
C ASN A 804 -32.97 31.49 22.79
N SER A 805 -33.00 32.62 22.08
CA SER A 805 -34.19 33.13 21.38
C SER A 805 -34.62 32.22 20.22
N VAL A 806 -33.70 31.47 19.61
CA VAL A 806 -34.03 30.46 18.59
C VAL A 806 -34.75 29.27 19.21
N ALA A 807 -34.34 28.84 20.40
CA ALA A 807 -35.06 27.80 21.15
C ALA A 807 -36.48 28.26 21.52
N ALA A 808 -36.66 29.54 21.86
CA ALA A 808 -37.97 30.13 22.11
C ALA A 808 -38.88 30.08 20.86
N ALA A 809 -38.32 30.38 19.68
CA ALA A 809 -39.03 30.30 18.41
C ALA A 809 -39.43 28.84 18.07
N LEU A 810 -38.53 27.87 18.26
CA LEU A 810 -38.82 26.45 18.03
C LEU A 810 -39.93 25.89 18.94
N LEU A 811 -40.02 26.39 20.18
CA LEU A 811 -41.07 26.01 21.14
C LEU A 811 -42.37 26.84 21.00
N GLY A 812 -42.44 27.74 20.00
CA GLY A 812 -43.62 28.56 19.72
C GLY A 812 -43.89 29.64 20.78
N THR A 813 -42.84 30.24 21.32
CA THR A 813 -42.91 31.35 22.30
C THR A 813 -42.34 32.63 21.68
N SER A 814 -42.99 33.78 21.91
CA SER A 814 -42.62 35.07 21.30
C SER A 814 -41.50 35.83 22.04
N SER A 815 -41.06 35.33 23.20
CA SER A 815 -40.00 35.90 24.02
C SER A 815 -39.29 34.80 24.81
N THR A 816 -38.04 35.02 25.19
CA THR A 816 -37.33 34.10 26.09
C THR A 816 -38.08 34.02 27.42
N SER A 817 -38.45 32.81 27.84
CA SER A 817 -39.15 32.58 29.11
C SER A 817 -38.44 31.52 29.93
N CYS A 818 -38.32 31.76 31.23
CA CYS A 818 -37.54 30.95 32.15
C CYS A 818 -38.45 30.21 33.14
N GLY A 819 -37.99 29.05 33.63
CA GLY A 819 -38.69 28.33 34.71
C GLY A 819 -39.86 27.46 34.23
N ALA A 820 -41.08 27.73 34.73
CA ALA A 820 -42.24 26.84 34.55
C ALA A 820 -42.73 26.74 33.10
N ASP A 821 -42.45 27.74 32.27
CA ASP A 821 -42.84 27.76 30.86
C ASP A 821 -42.10 26.70 30.03
N PHE A 822 -40.80 26.51 30.28
CA PHE A 822 -40.01 25.46 29.62
C PHE A 822 -40.56 24.07 29.97
N GLU A 823 -40.86 23.83 31.24
CA GLU A 823 -41.48 22.58 31.71
C GLU A 823 -42.84 22.34 31.06
N THR A 824 -43.69 23.38 30.97
CA THR A 824 -45.03 23.29 30.39
C THR A 824 -44.97 22.96 28.89
N LYS A 825 -44.01 23.53 28.16
CA LYS A 825 -43.88 23.34 26.71
C LYS A 825 -43.17 22.06 26.31
N THR A 826 -42.17 21.64 27.07
CA THR A 826 -41.31 20.49 26.73
C THR A 826 -41.70 19.22 27.47
N GLY A 827 -42.27 19.35 28.66
CA GLY A 827 -42.49 18.26 29.61
C GLY A 827 -41.20 17.76 30.26
N VAL A 828 -40.17 18.60 30.34
CA VAL A 828 -38.85 18.29 30.92
C VAL A 828 -38.64 19.04 32.22
N THR A 829 -38.54 18.30 33.34
CA THR A 829 -38.27 18.82 34.70
C THR A 829 -36.78 18.81 35.03
N GLY A 830 -36.41 19.30 36.21
CA GLY A 830 -35.02 19.26 36.70
C GLY A 830 -34.43 17.85 36.72
N GLY A 831 -33.19 17.68 36.26
CA GLY A 831 -32.54 16.38 36.14
C GLY A 831 -32.85 15.63 34.84
N SER A 832 -33.65 16.21 33.95
CA SER A 832 -34.02 15.65 32.65
C SER A 832 -33.64 16.60 31.51
N PHE A 833 -33.50 16.07 30.30
CA PHE A 833 -33.23 16.83 29.08
C PHE A 833 -34.17 16.51 27.92
N LEU A 834 -34.17 17.39 26.93
CA LEU A 834 -34.88 17.29 25.66
C LEU A 834 -33.87 17.27 24.49
N ILE A 835 -34.08 16.36 23.55
CA ILE A 835 -33.60 16.52 22.16
C ILE A 835 -34.83 16.47 21.25
N GLN A 836 -35.08 17.54 20.50
CA GLN A 836 -36.24 17.60 19.60
C GLN A 836 -35.89 18.21 18.26
N SER A 837 -36.26 17.54 17.18
CA SER A 837 -36.00 17.98 15.81
C SER A 837 -37.26 18.57 15.17
N PHE A 838 -37.10 19.73 14.55
CA PHE A 838 -38.15 20.53 13.92
C PHE A 838 -37.78 20.84 12.47
N THR A 839 -38.78 21.18 11.66
CA THR A 839 -38.52 21.96 10.44
C THR A 839 -38.00 23.33 10.85
N SER A 840 -36.89 23.77 10.26
CA SER A 840 -36.30 25.08 10.60
C SER A 840 -37.30 26.20 10.30
N PRO A 841 -37.57 27.10 11.26
CA PRO A 841 -38.48 28.23 11.05
C PRO A 841 -37.90 29.27 10.06
N TYR A 842 -36.62 29.16 9.74
CA TYR A 842 -35.91 30.06 8.83
C TYR A 842 -35.80 29.49 7.40
N ALA A 843 -35.90 28.17 7.23
CA ALA A 843 -35.84 27.51 5.93
C ALA A 843 -36.62 26.17 5.97
N SER A 844 -37.73 26.08 5.23
CA SER A 844 -38.64 24.94 5.25
C SER A 844 -38.05 23.61 4.77
N THR A 845 -36.89 23.65 4.09
CA THR A 845 -36.15 22.47 3.61
C THR A 845 -35.03 22.02 4.56
N LYS A 846 -34.83 22.71 5.70
CA LYS A 846 -33.76 22.44 6.67
C LYS A 846 -34.32 21.95 8.00
N ILE A 847 -33.47 21.28 8.76
CA ILE A 847 -33.80 20.78 10.10
C ILE A 847 -33.17 21.67 11.17
N ALA A 848 -33.92 21.94 12.24
CA ALA A 848 -33.43 22.54 13.46
C ALA A 848 -33.60 21.55 14.62
N THR A 849 -32.52 21.12 15.26
CA THR A 849 -32.56 20.21 16.43
C THR A 849 -32.23 20.97 17.70
N LEU A 850 -33.19 21.03 18.62
CA LEU A 850 -33.04 21.62 19.94
C LEU A 850 -32.41 20.62 20.90
N VAL A 851 -31.33 21.01 21.57
CA VAL A 851 -30.60 20.25 22.59
C VAL A 851 -30.62 21.08 23.88
N ALA A 852 -31.52 20.73 24.81
CA ALA A 852 -31.79 21.57 25.98
C ALA A 852 -32.15 20.77 27.23
N GLY A 853 -31.57 21.14 28.37
CA GLY A 853 -32.01 20.74 29.70
C GLY A 853 -32.72 21.88 30.45
N ARG A 854 -33.37 21.55 31.58
CA ARG A 854 -33.90 22.60 32.48
C ARG A 854 -32.78 23.41 33.11
N TYR A 855 -31.71 22.73 33.51
CA TYR A 855 -30.48 23.34 34.03
C TYR A 855 -29.34 23.06 33.07
N ALA A 856 -28.29 23.86 33.15
CA ALA A 856 -27.17 23.76 32.22
C ALA A 856 -26.44 22.40 32.29
N ALA A 857 -26.38 21.78 33.48
CA ALA A 857 -25.87 20.40 33.62
C ALA A 857 -26.72 19.36 32.87
N ASP A 858 -28.03 19.58 32.73
CA ASP A 858 -28.91 18.71 31.96
C ASP A 858 -28.74 18.95 30.45
N THR A 859 -28.42 20.17 30.02
CA THR A 859 -28.04 20.47 28.63
C THR A 859 -26.76 19.73 28.24
N THR A 860 -25.77 19.65 29.13
CA THR A 860 -24.54 18.86 28.91
C THR A 860 -24.86 17.37 28.70
N LYS A 861 -25.74 16.78 29.52
CA LYS A 861 -26.19 15.40 29.32
C LYS A 861 -26.89 15.19 27.98
N ALA A 862 -27.69 16.16 27.56
CA ALA A 862 -28.37 16.15 26.27
C ALA A 862 -27.37 16.14 25.10
N ALA A 863 -26.33 16.98 25.16
CA ALA A 863 -25.27 17.02 24.17
C ALA A 863 -24.48 15.70 24.14
N LYS A 864 -24.19 15.10 25.30
CA LYS A 864 -23.51 13.81 25.39
C LYS A 864 -24.36 12.67 24.82
N TYR A 865 -25.67 12.66 25.11
CA TYR A 865 -26.58 11.68 24.52
C TYR A 865 -26.65 11.83 22.99
N LEU A 866 -26.79 13.06 22.48
CA LEU A 866 -26.81 13.32 21.03
C LEU A 866 -25.54 12.84 20.32
N THR A 867 -24.37 13.04 20.94
CA THR A 867 -23.07 12.75 20.33
C THR A 867 -22.64 11.28 20.44
N THR A 868 -23.21 10.52 21.40
CA THR A 868 -22.82 9.12 21.67
C THR A 868 -23.88 8.08 21.28
N GLN A 869 -25.14 8.47 21.10
CA GLN A 869 -26.25 7.57 20.77
C GLN A 869 -26.79 7.80 19.35
N ALA A 870 -27.46 6.79 18.78
CA ALA A 870 -28.11 6.91 17.48
C ALA A 870 -29.45 7.68 17.59
N VAL A 871 -29.39 9.00 17.44
CA VAL A 871 -30.56 9.89 17.52
C VAL A 871 -31.13 10.17 16.13
N ASP A 872 -32.38 9.79 15.86
CA ASP A 872 -33.13 10.18 14.66
C ASP A 872 -33.45 11.69 14.72
N THR A 873 -32.89 12.45 13.80
CA THR A 873 -32.99 13.91 13.68
C THR A 873 -34.09 14.35 12.70
N THR A 874 -34.92 13.42 12.22
CA THR A 874 -36.07 13.74 11.36
C THR A 874 -37.04 14.68 12.09
N ALA A 875 -37.59 15.67 11.38
CA ALA A 875 -38.57 16.60 11.97
C ALA A 875 -39.75 15.85 12.61
N GLY A 876 -40.13 16.26 13.83
CA GLY A 876 -41.19 15.63 14.63
C GLY A 876 -40.69 14.59 15.65
N LYS A 877 -39.39 14.26 15.64
CA LYS A 877 -38.78 13.37 16.64
C LYS A 877 -38.44 14.10 17.92
N LYS A 878 -38.75 13.46 19.05
CA LYS A 878 -38.53 14.00 20.39
C LYS A 878 -38.00 12.93 21.33
N TYR A 879 -36.97 13.27 22.10
CA TYR A 879 -36.32 12.41 23.07
C TYR A 879 -36.31 13.10 24.43
N LYS A 880 -36.67 12.37 25.47
CA LYS A 880 -36.52 12.79 26.86
C LYS A 880 -35.67 11.81 27.63
N GLY A 881 -34.55 12.28 28.19
CA GLY A 881 -33.64 11.46 28.96
C GLY A 881 -33.35 12.04 30.33
N THR A 882 -32.95 11.19 31.26
CA THR A 882 -32.46 11.55 32.59
C THR A 882 -30.97 11.22 32.76
N SER A 883 -30.38 10.51 31.79
CA SER A 883 -28.99 10.08 31.77
C SER A 883 -28.39 10.19 30.36
N GLU A 884 -27.06 10.20 30.27
CA GLU A 884 -26.31 10.34 29.02
C GLU A 884 -26.46 9.14 28.07
N THR A 885 -27.02 8.02 28.55
CA THR A 885 -27.11 6.75 27.80
C THR A 885 -28.55 6.24 27.62
N VAL A 886 -29.55 6.80 28.32
CA VAL A 886 -30.94 6.33 28.27
C VAL A 886 -31.92 7.50 28.09
N ALA A 887 -32.69 7.47 27.01
CA ALA A 887 -33.82 8.37 26.75
C ALA A 887 -35.03 7.63 26.18
N THR A 888 -36.22 8.19 26.42
CA THR A 888 -37.51 7.74 25.89
C THR A 888 -37.84 8.53 24.62
N VAL A 889 -38.28 7.81 23.57
CA VAL A 889 -38.70 8.42 22.30
C VAL A 889 -40.19 8.73 22.35
N GLU A 890 -40.55 10.00 22.17
CA GLU A 890 -41.91 10.46 21.97
C GLU A 890 -42.09 10.81 20.48
N THR A 891 -42.95 10.10 19.74
CA THR A 891 -43.38 10.57 18.41
C THR A 891 -44.36 11.70 18.60
N VAL A 892 -44.00 12.90 18.15
CA VAL A 892 -44.89 14.06 18.13
C VAL A 892 -45.50 14.12 16.74
N THR A 893 -46.80 13.85 16.62
CA THR A 893 -47.54 14.20 15.40
C THR A 893 -47.44 15.71 15.19
N ALA A 894 -46.90 16.11 14.04
CA ALA A 894 -46.75 17.50 13.63
C ALA A 894 -48.08 18.27 13.65
#